data_AF-A0A7V4PDR4-F1
#
_entry.id   AF-A0A7V4PDR4-F1
#
_cell.length_a   1.000
_cell.length_b   1.000
_cell.length_c   1.000
_cell.angle_alpha   90.00
_cell.angle_beta   90.00
_cell.angle_gamma   90.00
#
_symmetry.space_group_name_H-M   'P 1'
#
loop_
_entity.id
_entity.type
_entity.pdbx_description
1 polymer ?
#
loop_
_entity_poly.entity_id
_entity_poly.type
_entity_poly.pdbx_seq_one_letter_code
_entity_poly.pdbx_strand_id
1 'polypeptide(L)'
;MDRKSAPRQISAPGSFRVLGSGGGRQERNPIHPSQHGTLQFPIQIGSRKNARFSKTAGRNKRILAVEELKAKVGPEIFSKFEAAEQAIQKWADETILKPATESGIISQKVYDSVIEKNRHWMPFHVIDELPDQAALDRMPKGMEIFSVSKQGIIHELEGTEKVIRDPFESIIDKLSNAVNLIKRNEVAQKLINIREVMPEAKEFIKPLEKSERAPKGWGSISVFADGKNTKWIVPEELSWAMHQMNEVEAGILGNFVKFTSAAFRKGATTLYIPFSLSNAVRDAQMTIMTSKYGFNAADWVRGFAEGLKGAFGWDSKLIDEFARNGGGFGGFIQGAREISGVKKQLFEPNWWKRTKAVINPFNLISNFAEAIELAPRLGVYTRSLKKGASTLEAAYEARNSTIDFAKSGQEMRIINMWVPFVNARWQALLNTARVFKESPVKSSAKAAALIVTPGITTYFWNSLNYPDLYEDVPSWIKDTYFPIIVGEDKDQEGNRIPKMVLIPKGDVGQIFYNPLEYTLEYVRKGEPSNFAKLALEWMSQLAPIPFTRDGELSTSQFLSGALPPILRTPAELSTNKSFFTGRQIVPRRLEQVAPTEQYDEKTPYAAVVVGRALGVSPMKLAYGINGLFGGFGREAIDPAKILETTAQRFYRSAGGEKRNQAWNLRDETVVGYNTAREQAKRALEANDSQTAMNIIDSWNAQAEKLLPDILPYLAQDDPQEAQRLRSSVTFQMQDILRLQKSAYNKLSEDEKKNTEGANNSPATMGRMFPSREIQGSDLRQMRQTAR
;
A
#
# COMPACT_ATOMS: atom_id res chain seq x y z
N MET A 1 30.13 25.34 42.35
CA MET A 1 31.48 25.25 42.95
C MET A 1 32.18 24.13 42.19
N ASP A 2 32.96 24.37 41.13
CA ASP A 2 34.18 25.19 40.95
C ASP A 2 35.47 24.36 41.22
N ARG A 3 36.23 24.14 40.13
CA ARG A 3 37.70 23.96 40.00
C ARG A 3 38.49 22.73 40.54
N LYS A 4 39.05 22.00 39.55
CA LYS A 4 40.50 21.82 39.23
C LYS A 4 41.35 20.63 39.79
N SER A 5 41.92 19.91 38.80
CA SER A 5 43.31 19.43 38.63
C SER A 5 43.97 18.39 39.56
N ALA A 6 44.25 17.17 39.00
CA ALA A 6 45.55 16.50 38.67
C ALA A 6 46.83 16.74 39.55
N PRO A 7 47.98 15.99 39.43
CA PRO A 7 48.40 15.00 38.40
C PRO A 7 49.32 13.79 38.85
N ARG A 8 49.92 13.09 37.85
CA ARG A 8 51.29 12.47 37.77
C ARG A 8 51.51 10.93 37.70
N GLN A 9 52.64 10.58 37.06
CA GLN A 9 53.10 9.29 36.51
C GLN A 9 54.09 8.54 37.43
N ILE A 10 54.47 7.29 37.10
CA ILE A 10 55.87 6.77 36.92
C ILE A 10 55.85 5.33 36.32
N SER A 11 57.00 4.79 35.89
CA SER A 11 57.17 3.79 34.80
C SER A 11 58.12 2.60 35.05
N ALA A 12 57.80 1.41 34.48
CA ALA A 12 58.69 0.33 33.93
C ALA A 12 59.80 -0.32 34.83
N PRO A 13 60.59 -1.36 34.41
CA PRO A 13 60.63 -2.23 33.20
C PRO A 13 60.42 -3.76 33.54
N GLY A 14 60.71 -4.84 32.76
CA GLY A 14 61.10 -5.08 31.33
C GLY A 14 62.17 -6.21 31.15
N SER A 15 62.02 -7.17 30.21
CA SER A 15 62.94 -8.33 30.01
C SER A 15 63.25 -8.76 28.54
N PHE A 16 64.51 -9.21 28.34
CA PHE A 16 65.28 -9.70 27.14
C PHE A 16 64.74 -10.98 26.41
N ARG A 17 65.24 -11.55 25.26
CA ARG A 17 66.43 -11.39 24.34
C ARG A 17 66.13 -12.03 22.94
N VAL A 18 66.26 -11.33 21.80
CA VAL A 18 67.28 -11.39 20.69
C VAL A 18 67.65 -12.73 20.02
N LEU A 19 67.48 -12.79 18.67
CA LEU A 19 68.43 -13.18 17.58
C LEU A 19 67.71 -13.08 16.20
N GLY A 20 68.34 -12.90 15.02
CA GLY A 20 69.72 -12.51 14.70
C GLY A 20 70.03 -12.40 13.17
N SER A 21 70.64 -11.27 12.74
CA SER A 21 71.61 -11.07 11.62
C SER A 21 71.29 -11.36 10.13
N GLY A 22 71.57 -10.37 9.26
CA GLY A 22 71.80 -10.52 7.80
C GLY A 22 71.74 -9.17 7.06
N GLY A 23 72.77 -8.77 6.30
CA GLY A 23 72.82 -7.45 5.63
C GLY A 23 73.36 -7.48 4.19
N GLY A 24 73.04 -6.45 3.39
CA GLY A 24 73.48 -6.28 2.00
C GLY A 24 73.15 -4.88 1.44
N ARG A 25 73.97 -4.36 0.52
CA ARG A 25 73.87 -2.99 -0.05
C ARG A 25 73.20 -2.97 -1.44
N GLN A 26 72.56 -1.83 -1.74
CA GLN A 26 72.40 -1.15 -3.05
C GLN A 26 72.18 -1.98 -4.33
N GLU A 27 71.05 -1.78 -5.04
CA GLU A 27 70.95 -0.90 -6.23
C GLU A 27 69.54 -0.86 -6.87
N ARG A 28 69.24 0.31 -7.49
CA ARG A 28 68.31 0.61 -8.63
C ARG A 28 66.81 0.17 -8.63
N ASN A 29 65.98 1.20 -8.89
CA ASN A 29 64.61 1.19 -9.44
C ASN A 29 64.49 0.47 -10.82
N PRO A 30 63.30 0.23 -11.44
CA PRO A 30 61.97 0.85 -11.18
C PRO A 30 60.70 -0.06 -11.29
N ILE A 31 59.60 0.27 -10.61
CA ILE A 31 58.22 -0.13 -11.02
C ILE A 31 57.20 1.01 -10.79
N HIS A 32 56.31 1.20 -11.77
CA HIS A 32 55.18 2.15 -11.80
C HIS A 32 54.10 1.91 -10.72
N PRO A 33 53.48 2.97 -10.17
CA PRO A 33 52.10 2.93 -9.68
C PRO A 33 51.11 3.31 -10.79
N SER A 34 50.04 2.53 -10.93
CA SER A 34 48.93 2.79 -11.86
C SER A 34 48.03 3.93 -11.37
N GLN A 35 47.48 4.70 -12.32
CA GLN A 35 46.65 5.86 -12.04
C GLN A 35 45.22 5.48 -11.62
N HIS A 36 44.83 5.82 -10.40
CA HIS A 36 43.43 6.12 -10.07
C HIS A 36 43.36 7.52 -9.43
N GLY A 37 43.49 8.53 -10.27
CA GLY A 37 43.36 9.93 -9.87
C GLY A 37 41.88 10.32 -9.71
N THR A 38 41.41 10.34 -8.47
CA THR A 38 40.12 10.99 -8.13
C THR A 38 40.26 12.49 -8.37
N LEU A 39 39.58 13.02 -9.40
CA LEU A 39 39.54 14.46 -9.69
C LEU A 39 38.74 15.22 -8.61
N GLN A 40 39.39 15.52 -7.49
CA GLN A 40 38.99 16.62 -6.63
C GLN A 40 39.39 17.94 -7.30
N PHE A 41 38.46 18.87 -7.42
CA PHE A 41 38.74 20.25 -7.83
C PHE A 41 39.03 21.11 -6.59
N PRO A 42 40.27 21.56 -6.34
CA PRO A 42 40.55 22.47 -5.25
C PRO A 42 40.37 23.92 -5.73
N ILE A 43 39.16 24.47 -5.58
CA ILE A 43 38.97 25.91 -5.75
C ILE A 43 39.34 26.62 -4.44
N GLN A 44 40.61 26.98 -4.29
CA GLN A 44 41.05 27.85 -3.20
C GLN A 44 40.54 29.30 -3.46
N ILE A 45 39.41 29.65 -2.85
CA ILE A 45 38.91 31.03 -2.83
C ILE A 45 39.58 31.77 -1.67
N GLY A 46 40.67 32.48 -1.97
CA GLY A 46 41.32 33.38 -1.00
C GLY A 46 40.40 34.56 -0.65
N SER A 47 40.23 34.84 0.64
CA SER A 47 39.32 35.90 1.10
C SER A 47 39.85 37.30 0.77
N ARG A 48 39.20 37.99 -0.17
CA ARG A 48 39.22 39.46 -0.26
C ARG A 48 37.82 40.00 -0.45
N LYS A 49 37.27 40.59 0.60
CA LYS A 49 36.05 41.40 0.54
C LYS A 49 36.27 42.56 -0.45
N ASN A 50 35.21 42.93 -1.17
CA ASN A 50 35.13 44.06 -2.09
C ASN A 50 35.98 43.97 -3.37
N ALA A 51 35.55 43.12 -4.31
CA ALA A 51 35.81 43.33 -5.73
C ALA A 51 34.49 43.21 -6.51
N ARG A 52 34.03 44.29 -7.16
CA ARG A 52 32.90 44.21 -8.10
C ARG A 52 33.32 43.30 -9.25
N PHE A 53 32.72 42.11 -9.38
CA PHE A 53 32.96 41.22 -10.51
C PHE A 53 32.54 41.91 -11.82
N SER A 54 33.53 42.38 -12.58
CA SER A 54 33.32 42.87 -13.95
C SER A 54 32.72 41.74 -14.80
N LYS A 55 31.55 41.99 -15.41
CA LYS A 55 30.87 41.04 -16.31
C LYS A 55 31.83 40.51 -17.40
N THR A 56 32.76 41.33 -17.86
CA THR A 56 33.76 41.00 -18.89
C THR A 56 34.77 39.95 -18.41
N ALA A 57 35.29 40.08 -17.18
CA ALA A 57 36.29 39.16 -16.63
C ALA A 57 35.70 37.76 -16.35
N GLY A 58 34.44 37.70 -15.91
CA GLY A 58 33.71 36.43 -15.76
C GLY A 58 33.42 35.74 -17.09
N ARG A 59 33.16 36.51 -18.16
CA ARG A 59 32.88 35.97 -19.51
C ARG A 59 34.11 35.28 -20.10
N ASN A 60 35.28 35.90 -20.01
CA ASN A 60 36.53 35.33 -20.55
C ASN A 60 36.92 34.02 -19.84
N LYS A 61 36.75 33.93 -18.51
CA LYS A 61 37.00 32.68 -17.77
C LYS A 61 36.08 31.51 -18.19
N ARG A 62 34.82 31.79 -18.55
CA ARG A 62 33.88 30.76 -19.03
C ARG A 62 34.26 30.25 -20.42
N ILE A 63 34.61 31.16 -21.34
CA ILE A 63 35.05 30.80 -22.69
C ILE A 63 36.28 29.89 -22.62
N LEU A 64 37.30 30.28 -21.83
CA LEU A 64 38.50 29.48 -21.60
C LEU A 64 38.18 28.08 -21.04
N ALA A 65 37.26 27.96 -20.08
CA ALA A 65 36.89 26.66 -19.51
C ALA A 65 36.17 25.73 -20.53
N VAL A 66 35.38 26.30 -21.45
CA VAL A 66 34.71 25.54 -22.53
C VAL A 66 35.72 25.10 -23.60
N GLU A 67 36.68 25.96 -23.97
CA GLU A 67 37.76 25.58 -24.88
C GLU A 67 38.70 24.53 -24.25
N GLU A 68 39.03 24.66 -22.96
CA GLU A 68 39.82 23.66 -22.24
C GLU A 68 39.09 22.30 -22.16
N LEU A 69 37.77 22.31 -21.97
CA LEU A 69 36.94 21.10 -22.05
C LEU A 69 36.98 20.49 -23.46
N LYS A 70 36.80 21.31 -24.51
CA LYS A 70 36.86 20.88 -25.92
C LYS A 70 38.21 20.26 -26.28
N ALA A 71 39.31 20.85 -25.80
CA ALA A 71 40.65 20.31 -25.97
C ALA A 71 40.85 18.98 -25.21
N LYS A 72 40.28 18.84 -24.01
CA LYS A 72 40.40 17.63 -23.18
C LYS A 72 39.60 16.43 -23.69
N VAL A 73 38.38 16.65 -24.21
CA VAL A 73 37.51 15.55 -24.66
C VAL A 73 37.58 15.28 -26.17
N GLY A 74 38.16 16.20 -26.94
CA GLY A 74 38.24 16.11 -28.39
C GLY A 74 36.93 16.43 -29.11
N PRO A 75 36.97 16.72 -30.42
CA PRO A 75 35.84 17.29 -31.16
C PRO A 75 34.63 16.36 -31.26
N GLU A 76 34.83 15.03 -31.31
CA GLU A 76 33.71 14.07 -31.45
C GLU A 76 32.92 13.88 -30.16
N ILE A 77 33.56 13.93 -28.99
CA ILE A 77 32.86 13.88 -27.70
C ILE A 77 32.24 15.26 -27.41
N PHE A 78 32.93 16.34 -27.77
CA PHE A 78 32.40 17.69 -27.60
C PHE A 78 31.13 17.94 -28.42
N SER A 79 31.05 17.44 -29.67
CA SER A 79 29.81 17.56 -30.47
C SER A 79 28.63 16.78 -29.88
N LYS A 80 28.90 15.67 -29.18
CA LYS A 80 27.87 14.94 -28.40
C LYS A 80 27.39 15.75 -27.19
N PHE A 81 28.26 16.55 -26.56
CA PHE A 81 27.85 17.50 -25.52
C PHE A 81 27.03 18.67 -26.10
N GLU A 82 27.44 19.26 -27.23
CA GLU A 82 26.66 20.31 -27.92
C GLU A 82 25.28 19.79 -28.34
N ALA A 83 25.18 18.55 -28.84
CA ALA A 83 23.91 17.92 -29.19
C ALA A 83 23.03 17.63 -27.96
N ALA A 84 23.62 17.18 -26.85
CA ALA A 84 22.91 16.96 -25.59
C ALA A 84 22.42 18.28 -24.98
N GLU A 85 23.22 19.34 -25.03
CA GLU A 85 22.86 20.70 -24.60
C GLU A 85 21.65 21.21 -25.41
N GLN A 86 21.71 21.15 -26.75
CA GLN A 86 20.60 21.57 -27.62
C GLN A 86 19.33 20.76 -27.35
N ALA A 87 19.46 19.45 -27.10
CA ALA A 87 18.33 18.60 -26.75
C ALA A 87 17.71 18.98 -25.39
N ILE A 88 18.52 19.29 -24.37
CA ILE A 88 18.05 19.74 -23.05
C ILE A 88 17.39 21.12 -23.13
N GLN A 89 17.97 22.06 -23.88
CA GLN A 89 17.38 23.39 -24.10
C GLN A 89 16.04 23.30 -24.83
N LYS A 90 15.99 22.56 -25.95
CA LYS A 90 14.76 22.31 -26.70
C LYS A 90 13.69 21.64 -25.82
N TRP A 91 14.08 20.67 -25.02
CA TRP A 91 13.18 20.01 -24.08
C TRP A 91 12.68 20.96 -22.98
N ALA A 92 13.53 21.82 -22.42
CA ALA A 92 13.14 22.79 -21.40
C ALA A 92 12.18 23.86 -21.97
N ASP A 93 12.41 24.25 -23.23
CA ASP A 93 11.52 25.10 -24.00
C ASP A 93 10.15 24.42 -24.24
N GLU A 94 10.14 23.23 -24.85
CA GLU A 94 8.91 22.50 -25.22
C GLU A 94 8.13 21.94 -24.02
N THR A 95 8.77 21.65 -22.90
CA THR A 95 8.14 21.00 -21.73
C THR A 95 7.82 21.98 -20.59
N ILE A 96 8.54 23.11 -20.50
CA ILE A 96 8.39 24.08 -19.41
C ILE A 96 8.01 25.46 -19.94
N LEU A 97 8.79 26.07 -20.84
CA LEU A 97 8.57 27.46 -21.24
C LEU A 97 7.31 27.62 -22.09
N LYS A 98 7.17 26.90 -23.22
CA LYS A 98 5.96 26.97 -24.06
C LYS A 98 4.69 26.58 -23.28
N PRO A 99 4.63 25.48 -22.52
CA PRO A 99 3.42 25.14 -21.78
C PRO A 99 3.13 26.11 -20.63
N ALA A 100 4.14 26.78 -20.04
CA ALA A 100 3.92 27.87 -19.10
C ALA A 100 3.35 29.13 -19.79
N THR A 101 3.73 29.42 -21.03
CA THR A 101 3.15 30.51 -21.82
C THR A 101 1.72 30.19 -22.26
N GLU A 102 1.49 29.01 -22.83
CA GLU A 102 0.19 28.51 -23.31
C GLU A 102 -0.83 28.40 -22.16
N SER A 103 -0.39 27.96 -20.98
CA SER A 103 -1.24 27.94 -19.77
C SER A 103 -1.43 29.31 -19.13
N GLY A 104 -0.75 30.36 -19.62
CA GLY A 104 -0.86 31.74 -19.13
C GLY A 104 -0.05 32.06 -17.87
N ILE A 105 0.76 31.13 -17.37
CA ILE A 105 1.66 31.29 -16.20
C ILE A 105 2.74 32.35 -16.45
N ILE A 106 3.20 32.48 -17.69
CA ILE A 106 4.01 33.61 -18.17
C ILE A 106 3.35 34.26 -19.38
N SER A 107 3.64 35.54 -19.60
CA SER A 107 3.25 36.23 -20.82
C SER A 107 4.19 35.86 -21.97
N GLN A 108 3.71 36.00 -23.21
CA GLN A 108 4.52 35.82 -24.42
C GLN A 108 5.79 36.69 -24.37
N LYS A 109 5.67 37.94 -23.91
CA LYS A 109 6.79 38.88 -23.71
C LYS A 109 7.86 38.37 -22.74
N VAL A 110 7.47 37.64 -21.69
CA VAL A 110 8.43 37.03 -20.75
C VAL A 110 9.11 35.83 -21.39
N TYR A 111 8.38 34.98 -22.11
CA TYR A 111 8.94 33.88 -22.90
C TYR A 111 9.96 34.39 -23.93
N ASP A 112 9.58 35.36 -24.77
CA ASP A 112 10.46 35.94 -25.80
C ASP A 112 11.73 36.51 -25.17
N SER A 113 11.59 37.27 -24.07
CA SER A 113 12.73 37.85 -23.35
C SER A 113 13.62 36.80 -22.68
N VAL A 114 13.14 35.60 -22.36
CA VAL A 114 13.94 34.51 -21.79
C VAL A 114 14.74 33.82 -22.88
N ILE A 115 14.11 33.50 -24.01
CA ILE A 115 14.76 32.90 -25.19
C ILE A 115 15.81 33.83 -25.79
N GLU A 116 15.52 35.13 -25.92
CA GLU A 116 16.44 36.14 -26.47
C GLU A 116 17.66 36.36 -25.57
N LYS A 117 17.45 36.59 -24.26
CA LYS A 117 18.52 37.00 -23.33
C LYS A 117 19.27 35.82 -22.70
N ASN A 118 18.66 34.63 -22.70
CA ASN A 118 19.27 33.41 -22.18
C ASN A 118 18.95 32.22 -23.08
N ARG A 119 19.61 32.18 -24.25
CA ARG A 119 19.57 31.06 -25.21
C ARG A 119 19.88 29.68 -24.59
N HIS A 120 20.54 29.66 -23.43
CA HIS A 120 20.93 28.47 -22.68
C HIS A 120 20.10 28.32 -21.38
N TRP A 121 18.84 28.80 -21.37
CA TRP A 121 18.00 28.75 -20.17
C TRP A 121 17.74 27.31 -19.70
N MET A 122 17.93 27.09 -18.41
CA MET A 122 17.62 25.86 -17.70
C MET A 122 17.07 26.21 -16.32
N PRO A 123 16.18 25.38 -15.74
CA PRO A 123 15.78 25.53 -14.34
C PRO A 123 16.98 25.31 -13.40
N PHE A 124 17.24 26.26 -12.50
CA PHE A 124 18.28 26.17 -11.48
C PHE A 124 17.73 26.41 -10.08
N HIS A 125 18.42 25.91 -9.05
CA HIS A 125 18.10 26.15 -7.65
C HIS A 125 19.35 26.66 -6.91
N VAL A 126 19.26 27.87 -6.37
CA VAL A 126 20.29 28.40 -5.46
C VAL A 126 20.05 27.79 -4.08
N ILE A 127 21.07 27.23 -3.46
CA ILE A 127 20.96 26.71 -2.10
C ILE A 127 21.04 27.90 -1.14
N ASP A 128 19.88 28.35 -0.68
CA ASP A 128 19.80 29.15 0.54
C ASP A 128 20.14 28.28 1.76
N GLU A 129 20.59 28.91 2.84
CA GLU A 129 20.85 28.23 4.11
C GLU A 129 19.59 27.46 4.55
N LEU A 130 19.80 26.26 5.13
CA LEU A 130 18.71 25.46 5.69
C LEU A 130 17.83 26.38 6.56
N PRO A 131 16.49 26.37 6.36
CA PRO A 131 15.63 27.28 7.10
C PRO A 131 15.84 27.03 8.59
N ASP A 132 16.26 28.08 9.31
CA ASP A 132 16.40 28.06 10.76
C ASP A 132 15.10 27.49 11.37
N GLN A 133 15.19 26.63 12.39
CA GLN A 133 14.01 25.99 12.97
C GLN A 133 13.02 27.04 13.48
N ALA A 134 13.53 28.19 13.96
CA ALA A 134 12.73 29.35 14.35
C ALA A 134 11.97 30.03 13.18
N ALA A 135 12.35 29.80 11.92
CA ALA A 135 11.64 30.29 10.74
C ALA A 135 10.52 29.32 10.30
N LEU A 136 10.71 28.01 10.48
CA LEU A 136 9.67 27.00 10.26
C LEU A 136 8.53 27.14 11.29
N ASP A 137 8.86 27.35 12.56
CA ASP A 137 7.86 27.54 13.63
C ASP A 137 7.09 28.88 13.55
N ARG A 138 7.58 29.84 12.77
CA ARG A 138 6.92 31.14 12.51
C ARG A 138 6.05 31.15 11.26
N MET A 139 5.98 30.06 10.49
CA MET A 139 5.03 29.96 9.38
C MET A 139 3.60 29.79 9.93
N PRO A 140 2.65 30.70 9.61
CA PRO A 140 1.28 30.55 10.07
C PRO A 140 0.63 29.33 9.40
N LYS A 141 0.22 28.35 10.22
CA LYS A 141 -0.59 27.20 9.77
C LYS A 141 -1.87 27.70 9.09
N GLY A 142 -2.05 27.36 7.81
CA GLY A 142 -3.27 27.69 7.05
C GLY A 142 -3.13 28.73 5.94
N MET A 143 -1.92 29.07 5.46
CA MET A 143 -1.76 29.83 4.21
C MET A 143 -2.29 29.03 3.00
N GLU A 144 -2.98 29.71 2.07
CA GLU A 144 -3.53 29.10 0.82
C GLU A 144 -2.42 28.58 -0.12
N ILE A 145 -1.94 27.34 0.09
CA ILE A 145 -0.84 26.71 -0.67
C ILE A 145 -1.19 26.43 -2.16
N PHE A 146 -2.46 26.64 -2.55
CA PHE A 146 -2.89 26.52 -3.95
C PHE A 146 -2.98 27.84 -4.71
N SER A 147 -2.81 28.98 -4.03
CA SER A 147 -2.68 30.22 -4.79
C SER A 147 -1.42 30.12 -5.66
N VAL A 148 -1.58 30.25 -6.98
CA VAL A 148 -0.52 30.55 -7.96
C VAL A 148 0.07 31.96 -7.71
N SER A 149 0.19 32.36 -6.45
CA SER A 149 0.66 33.65 -5.92
C SER A 149 2.05 34.02 -6.43
N LYS A 150 2.88 33.02 -6.76
CA LYS A 150 4.22 33.17 -7.31
C LYS A 150 4.47 32.09 -8.38
N GLN A 151 5.16 32.47 -9.44
CA GLN A 151 5.50 31.57 -10.55
C GLN A 151 6.53 30.51 -10.14
N GLY A 152 7.67 30.91 -9.54
CA GLY A 152 8.71 30.00 -9.03
C GLY A 152 9.48 29.17 -10.08
N ILE A 153 9.08 29.22 -11.36
CA ILE A 153 9.73 28.52 -12.48
C ILE A 153 10.91 29.32 -13.04
N ILE A 154 10.74 30.63 -13.21
CA ILE A 154 11.74 31.56 -13.75
C ILE A 154 12.09 32.60 -12.67
N HIS A 155 13.36 32.95 -12.59
CA HIS A 155 13.91 33.97 -11.69
C HIS A 155 14.72 34.98 -12.52
N GLU A 156 14.83 36.22 -12.03
CA GLU A 156 15.70 37.23 -12.63
C GLU A 156 17.19 36.82 -12.49
N LEU A 157 17.99 37.11 -13.53
CA LEU A 157 19.39 36.67 -13.61
C LEU A 157 20.33 37.64 -12.88
N GLU A 158 20.25 37.64 -11.56
CA GLU A 158 21.24 38.28 -10.70
C GLU A 158 22.47 37.40 -10.47
N GLY A 159 23.65 38.02 -10.29
CA GLY A 159 24.87 37.31 -9.97
C GLY A 159 24.90 36.89 -8.50
N THR A 160 25.19 35.62 -8.22
CA THR A 160 25.27 35.09 -6.85
C THR A 160 26.62 34.43 -6.58
N GLU A 161 27.14 34.60 -5.35
CA GLU A 161 28.30 33.87 -4.82
C GLU A 161 27.89 32.57 -4.09
N LYS A 162 26.57 32.32 -3.94
CA LYS A 162 26.03 31.12 -3.27
C LYS A 162 26.21 29.87 -4.12
N VAL A 163 26.24 28.72 -3.44
CA VAL A 163 26.28 27.40 -4.10
C VAL A 163 24.97 27.17 -4.86
N ILE A 164 25.08 26.98 -6.17
CA ILE A 164 23.97 26.50 -7.01
C ILE A 164 23.94 24.98 -6.87
N ARG A 165 22.75 24.42 -6.61
CA ARG A 165 22.54 22.96 -6.57
C ARG A 165 22.87 22.36 -7.93
N ASP A 166 23.20 21.07 -7.96
CA ASP A 166 23.48 20.36 -9.20
C ASP A 166 22.43 20.69 -10.29
N PRO A 167 22.83 21.07 -11.52
CA PRO A 167 21.89 21.48 -12.55
C PRO A 167 20.88 20.38 -12.89
N PHE A 168 21.27 19.10 -12.90
CA PHE A 168 20.34 18.02 -13.20
C PHE A 168 19.33 17.84 -12.08
N GLU A 169 19.76 17.81 -10.82
CA GLU A 169 18.83 17.81 -9.66
C GLU A 169 17.88 19.01 -9.69
N SER A 170 18.39 20.19 -10.05
CA SER A 170 17.60 21.42 -10.16
C SER A 170 16.55 21.35 -11.26
N ILE A 171 16.90 20.80 -12.45
CA ILE A 171 15.95 20.53 -13.52
C ILE A 171 14.83 19.64 -13.01
N ILE A 172 15.16 18.51 -12.37
CA ILE A 172 14.20 17.47 -11.96
C ILE A 172 13.19 18.00 -10.93
N ASP A 173 13.69 18.67 -9.89
CA ASP A 173 12.84 19.25 -8.84
C ASP A 173 11.98 20.40 -9.39
N LYS A 174 12.56 21.29 -10.20
CA LYS A 174 11.80 22.38 -10.81
C LYS A 174 10.82 21.90 -11.88
N LEU A 175 11.13 20.84 -12.63
CA LEU A 175 10.27 20.23 -13.66
C LEU A 175 8.97 19.70 -13.05
N SER A 176 9.08 18.90 -11.98
CA SER A 176 7.90 18.33 -11.33
C SER A 176 7.01 19.44 -10.76
N ASN A 177 7.61 20.48 -10.18
CA ASN A 177 6.89 21.66 -9.70
C ASN A 177 6.27 22.48 -10.84
N ALA A 178 6.99 22.69 -11.94
CA ALA A 178 6.53 23.42 -13.11
C ALA A 178 5.38 22.72 -13.81
N VAL A 179 5.50 21.43 -14.13
CA VAL A 179 4.44 20.62 -14.77
C VAL A 179 3.19 20.56 -13.89
N ASN A 180 3.36 20.38 -12.57
CA ASN A 180 2.22 20.47 -11.64
C ASN A 180 1.59 21.87 -11.64
N LEU A 181 2.37 22.96 -11.70
CA LEU A 181 1.84 24.33 -11.77
C LEU A 181 1.07 24.55 -13.08
N ILE A 182 1.66 24.18 -14.22
CA ILE A 182 1.11 24.27 -15.57
C ILE A 182 -0.22 23.53 -15.65
N LYS A 183 -0.27 22.26 -15.23
CA LYS A 183 -1.52 21.48 -15.29
C LYS A 183 -2.58 21.95 -14.32
N ARG A 184 -2.23 22.46 -13.13
CA ARG A 184 -3.20 23.12 -12.22
C ARG A 184 -3.76 24.40 -12.86
N ASN A 185 -2.93 25.21 -13.51
CA ASN A 185 -3.37 26.45 -14.14
C ASN A 185 -4.19 26.21 -15.42
N GLU A 186 -3.86 25.19 -16.24
CA GLU A 186 -4.69 24.74 -17.36
C GLU A 186 -6.12 24.35 -16.92
N VAL A 187 -6.23 23.60 -15.81
CA VAL A 187 -7.54 23.20 -15.26
C VAL A 187 -8.30 24.42 -14.77
N ALA A 188 -7.63 25.36 -14.09
CA ALA A 188 -8.26 26.55 -13.55
C ALA A 188 -8.69 27.55 -14.66
N GLN A 189 -7.89 27.70 -15.73
CA GLN A 189 -8.24 28.41 -16.95
C GLN A 189 -9.48 27.79 -17.61
N LYS A 190 -9.49 26.46 -17.83
CA LYS A 190 -10.65 25.77 -18.41
C LYS A 190 -11.92 25.98 -17.57
N LEU A 191 -11.81 25.92 -16.24
CA LEU A 191 -12.94 26.18 -15.33
C LEU A 191 -13.48 27.61 -15.46
N ILE A 192 -12.60 28.61 -15.55
CA ILE A 192 -12.97 30.01 -15.79
C ILE A 192 -13.66 30.18 -17.14
N ASN A 193 -13.16 29.50 -18.18
CA ASN A 193 -13.64 29.66 -19.55
C ASN A 193 -14.96 28.89 -19.82
N ILE A 194 -15.39 27.99 -18.91
CA ILE A 194 -16.75 27.43 -18.95
C ILE A 194 -17.81 28.54 -19.00
N ARG A 195 -17.57 29.71 -18.42
CA ARG A 195 -18.46 30.88 -18.47
C ARG A 195 -18.68 31.48 -19.86
N GLU A 196 -17.79 31.19 -20.80
CA GLU A 196 -17.93 31.63 -22.19
C GLU A 196 -18.86 30.68 -22.97
N VAL A 197 -18.93 29.43 -22.53
CA VAL A 197 -19.74 28.35 -23.14
C VAL A 197 -21.10 28.17 -22.43
N MET A 198 -21.15 28.42 -21.13
CA MET A 198 -22.31 28.32 -20.25
C MET A 198 -22.46 29.64 -19.48
N PRO A 199 -23.27 30.61 -19.97
CA PRO A 199 -23.44 31.92 -19.33
C PRO A 199 -23.88 31.85 -17.87
N GLU A 200 -24.63 30.81 -17.48
CA GLU A 200 -25.11 30.54 -16.13
C GLU A 200 -23.95 30.34 -15.14
N ALA A 201 -22.80 29.81 -15.60
CA ALA A 201 -21.62 29.66 -14.77
C ALA A 201 -21.04 30.99 -14.27
N LYS A 202 -21.42 32.14 -14.86
CA LYS A 202 -21.04 33.49 -14.39
C LYS A 202 -21.67 33.83 -13.03
N GLU A 203 -22.77 33.17 -12.65
CA GLU A 203 -23.35 33.36 -11.31
C GLU A 203 -22.51 32.70 -10.22
N PHE A 204 -21.81 31.62 -10.56
CA PHE A 204 -21.02 30.80 -9.64
C PHE A 204 -19.51 31.06 -9.71
N ILE A 205 -18.99 31.58 -10.83
CA ILE A 205 -17.56 31.85 -11.01
C ILE A 205 -17.39 33.34 -11.28
N LYS A 206 -16.92 34.11 -10.30
CA LYS A 206 -16.87 35.58 -10.33
C LYS A 206 -15.45 36.10 -10.03
N PRO A 207 -15.00 37.23 -10.61
CA PRO A 207 -13.69 37.78 -10.26
C PRO A 207 -13.69 38.19 -8.78
N LEU A 208 -12.55 38.00 -8.11
CA LEU A 208 -12.32 38.46 -6.74
C LEU A 208 -11.21 39.50 -6.77
N GLU A 209 -11.49 40.71 -6.30
CA GLU A 209 -10.48 41.76 -6.19
C GLU A 209 -9.40 41.37 -5.18
N LYS A 210 -8.15 41.78 -5.43
CA LYS A 210 -6.98 41.26 -4.68
C LYS A 210 -7.01 41.54 -3.16
N SER A 211 -7.80 42.51 -2.73
CA SER A 211 -8.00 42.91 -1.32
C SER A 211 -9.19 42.24 -0.64
N GLU A 212 -10.06 41.54 -1.37
CA GLU A 212 -11.31 41.01 -0.86
C GLU A 212 -11.18 39.54 -0.40
N ARG A 213 -12.04 39.16 0.55
CA ARG A 213 -12.19 37.75 0.99
C ARG A 213 -13.42 37.14 0.33
N ALA A 214 -13.36 35.84 0.04
CA ALA A 214 -14.55 35.12 -0.42
C ALA A 214 -15.68 35.21 0.62
N PRO A 215 -16.94 35.40 0.20
CA PRO A 215 -18.10 35.37 1.09
C PRO A 215 -18.24 34.02 1.81
N LYS A 216 -18.91 34.00 2.96
CA LYS A 216 -19.18 32.76 3.72
C LYS A 216 -20.01 31.79 2.86
N GLY A 217 -19.60 30.52 2.75
CA GLY A 217 -20.20 29.53 1.85
C GLY A 217 -19.63 29.53 0.43
N TRP A 218 -18.58 30.33 0.16
CA TRP A 218 -17.87 30.39 -1.10
C TRP A 218 -16.36 30.31 -0.84
N GLY A 219 -15.62 29.70 -1.77
CA GLY A 219 -14.17 29.69 -1.74
C GLY A 219 -13.55 30.58 -2.81
N SER A 220 -12.21 30.59 -2.86
CA SER A 220 -11.47 31.30 -3.90
C SER A 220 -10.45 30.40 -4.58
N ILE A 221 -10.27 30.58 -5.89
CA ILE A 221 -9.17 29.99 -6.66
C ILE A 221 -8.31 31.10 -7.26
N SER A 222 -7.03 30.82 -7.49
CA SER A 222 -6.12 31.74 -8.17
C SER A 222 -5.77 31.17 -9.54
N VAL A 223 -5.69 32.02 -10.57
CA VAL A 223 -5.37 31.63 -11.94
C VAL A 223 -4.45 32.66 -12.57
N PHE A 224 -3.34 32.20 -13.15
CA PHE A 224 -2.52 33.02 -14.02
C PHE A 224 -3.16 33.15 -15.40
N ALA A 225 -3.28 34.38 -15.90
CA ALA A 225 -3.57 34.72 -17.28
C ALA A 225 -2.55 35.76 -17.75
N ASP A 226 -1.85 35.51 -18.87
CA ASP A 226 -0.80 36.41 -19.41
C ASP A 226 0.23 36.85 -18.34
N GLY A 227 0.71 35.90 -17.52
CA GLY A 227 1.65 36.16 -16.42
C GLY A 227 1.08 36.92 -15.22
N LYS A 228 -0.21 37.27 -15.21
CA LYS A 228 -0.89 37.97 -14.11
C LYS A 228 -1.75 36.99 -13.32
N ASN A 229 -1.48 36.84 -12.03
CA ASN A 229 -2.38 36.10 -11.13
C ASN A 229 -3.63 36.95 -10.84
N THR A 230 -4.78 36.34 -11.13
CA THR A 230 -6.15 36.79 -10.86
C THR A 230 -6.81 35.84 -9.87
N LYS A 231 -7.57 36.37 -8.90
CA LYS A 231 -8.39 35.56 -8.00
C LYS A 231 -9.83 35.49 -8.50
N TRP A 232 -10.51 34.38 -8.22
CA TRP A 232 -11.90 34.15 -8.60
C TRP A 232 -12.65 33.47 -7.45
N ILE A 233 -13.86 33.95 -7.15
CA ILE A 233 -14.82 33.31 -6.26
C ILE A 233 -15.44 32.11 -6.99
N VAL A 234 -15.52 30.96 -6.32
CA VAL A 234 -16.20 29.74 -6.79
C VAL A 234 -16.92 29.05 -5.61
N PRO A 235 -17.91 28.15 -5.83
CA PRO A 235 -18.55 27.40 -4.76
C PRO A 235 -17.51 26.70 -3.86
N GLU A 236 -17.81 26.59 -2.56
CA GLU A 236 -16.84 26.13 -1.55
C GLU A 236 -16.31 24.73 -1.86
N GLU A 237 -17.16 23.82 -2.33
CA GLU A 237 -16.80 22.45 -2.72
C GLU A 237 -15.86 22.41 -3.92
N LEU A 238 -16.08 23.30 -4.90
CA LEU A 238 -15.26 23.42 -6.10
C LEU A 238 -13.90 24.07 -5.77
N SER A 239 -13.90 25.10 -4.92
CA SER A 239 -12.68 25.68 -4.37
C SER A 239 -11.87 24.59 -3.64
N TRP A 240 -12.50 23.89 -2.70
CA TRP A 240 -11.88 22.80 -1.95
C TRP A 240 -11.29 21.73 -2.88
N ALA A 241 -12.06 21.24 -3.87
CA ALA A 241 -11.58 20.25 -4.83
C ALA A 241 -10.38 20.73 -5.65
N MET A 242 -10.29 22.03 -5.96
CA MET A 242 -9.10 22.61 -6.58
C MET A 242 -7.93 22.69 -5.61
N HIS A 243 -8.12 23.23 -4.39
CA HIS A 243 -7.06 23.32 -3.37
C HIS A 243 -6.44 21.95 -3.01
N GLN A 244 -7.22 20.87 -3.09
CA GLN A 244 -6.76 19.50 -2.85
C GLN A 244 -5.87 18.89 -3.97
N MET A 245 -5.51 19.61 -5.04
CA MET A 245 -4.57 19.03 -6.03
C MET A 245 -3.08 19.10 -5.60
N ASN A 246 -2.78 19.47 -4.34
CA ASN A 246 -1.45 19.44 -3.72
C ASN A 246 -1.20 18.15 -2.90
N GLU A 247 0.07 17.81 -2.60
CA GLU A 247 0.38 16.75 -1.62
C GLU A 247 -0.06 17.19 -0.21
N VAL A 248 -0.84 16.35 0.47
CA VAL A 248 -1.22 16.57 1.88
C VAL A 248 0.04 16.50 2.75
N GLU A 249 0.30 17.57 3.50
CA GLU A 249 1.31 17.59 4.55
C GLU A 249 0.91 16.64 5.68
N ALA A 250 1.44 15.43 5.64
CA ALA A 250 1.34 14.48 6.72
C ALA A 250 2.27 14.92 7.88
N GLY A 251 1.71 15.05 9.09
CA GLY A 251 2.52 15.18 10.30
C GLY A 251 3.36 13.93 10.58
N ILE A 252 4.20 13.96 11.63
CA ILE A 252 5.16 12.89 11.96
C ILE A 252 4.53 11.49 11.91
N LEU A 253 3.37 11.29 12.55
CA LEU A 253 2.65 10.01 12.54
C LEU A 253 2.25 9.59 11.11
N GLY A 254 1.74 10.52 10.30
CA GLY A 254 1.36 10.22 8.90
C GLY A 254 2.57 9.93 8.01
N ASN A 255 3.72 10.59 8.23
CA ASN A 255 4.97 10.26 7.54
C ASN A 255 5.49 8.87 7.92
N PHE A 256 5.34 8.48 9.19
CA PHE A 256 5.70 7.14 9.65
C PHE A 256 4.78 6.06 9.06
N VAL A 257 3.45 6.29 9.06
CA VAL A 257 2.50 5.41 8.37
C VAL A 257 2.83 5.31 6.87
N LYS A 258 3.09 6.43 6.18
CA LYS A 258 3.52 6.48 4.77
C LYS A 258 4.77 5.63 4.50
N PHE A 259 5.78 5.72 5.37
CA PHE A 259 6.98 4.88 5.29
C PHE A 259 6.64 3.38 5.47
N THR A 260 5.93 3.00 6.53
CA THR A 260 5.57 1.59 6.80
C THR A 260 4.70 0.99 5.70
N SER A 261 3.70 1.73 5.18
CA SER A 261 2.85 1.28 4.07
C SER A 261 3.59 1.26 2.73
N ALA A 262 4.65 2.05 2.54
CA ALA A 262 5.54 1.92 1.38
C ALA A 262 6.42 0.66 1.49
N ALA A 263 7.03 0.44 2.67
CA ALA A 263 7.85 -0.75 2.95
C ALA A 263 7.04 -2.05 2.82
N PHE A 264 5.87 -2.12 3.48
CA PHE A 264 4.96 -3.25 3.40
C PHE A 264 4.55 -3.56 1.96
N ARG A 265 4.14 -2.56 1.18
CA ARG A 265 3.74 -2.79 -0.22
C ARG A 265 4.91 -3.28 -1.07
N LYS A 266 6.07 -2.62 -1.00
CA LYS A 266 7.27 -3.03 -1.76
C LYS A 266 7.73 -4.44 -1.38
N GLY A 267 7.68 -4.81 -0.10
CA GLY A 267 8.02 -6.15 0.39
C GLY A 267 6.91 -7.20 0.22
N ALA A 268 5.66 -6.80 -0.01
CA ALA A 268 4.57 -7.71 -0.37
C ALA A 268 4.48 -7.99 -1.88
N THR A 269 4.96 -7.08 -2.74
CA THR A 269 4.84 -7.20 -4.21
C THR A 269 6.18 -7.27 -4.96
N THR A 270 7.02 -6.25 -4.85
CA THR A 270 8.21 -6.07 -5.70
C THR A 270 9.39 -6.94 -5.27
N LEU A 271 9.57 -7.14 -3.96
CA LEU A 271 10.69 -7.89 -3.40
C LEU A 271 10.34 -9.35 -3.04
N TYR A 272 9.13 -9.81 -3.35
CA TYR A 272 8.62 -11.13 -2.96
C TYR A 272 8.26 -11.96 -4.20
N ILE A 273 9.23 -12.76 -4.68
CA ILE A 273 9.13 -13.53 -5.93
C ILE A 273 7.86 -14.40 -6.03
N PRO A 274 7.42 -15.12 -4.97
CA PRO A 274 6.19 -15.91 -5.02
C PRO A 274 4.94 -15.07 -5.35
N PHE A 275 4.89 -13.81 -4.91
CA PHE A 275 3.82 -12.89 -5.32
C PHE A 275 3.97 -12.52 -6.78
N SER A 276 5.15 -12.09 -7.24
CA SER A 276 5.35 -11.65 -8.64
C SER A 276 4.94 -12.74 -9.63
N LEU A 277 5.34 -13.99 -9.40
CA LEU A 277 4.94 -15.15 -10.21
C LEU A 277 3.44 -15.41 -10.18
N SER A 278 2.79 -15.25 -9.02
CA SER A 278 1.32 -15.35 -8.95
C SER A 278 0.65 -14.21 -9.71
N ASN A 279 1.19 -13.00 -9.60
CA ASN A 279 0.66 -11.82 -10.27
C ASN A 279 0.78 -11.94 -11.79
N ALA A 280 1.84 -12.59 -12.30
CA ALA A 280 1.97 -12.94 -13.71
C ALA A 280 0.72 -13.66 -14.26
N VAL A 281 0.22 -14.65 -13.52
CA VAL A 281 -0.98 -15.42 -13.89
C VAL A 281 -2.24 -14.54 -13.82
N ARG A 282 -2.38 -13.74 -12.74
CA ARG A 282 -3.51 -12.82 -12.54
C ARG A 282 -3.57 -11.72 -13.61
N ASP A 283 -2.42 -11.14 -13.95
CA ASP A 283 -2.29 -10.11 -14.98
C ASP A 283 -2.50 -10.70 -16.38
N ALA A 284 -2.05 -11.93 -16.65
CA ALA A 284 -2.35 -12.62 -17.89
C ALA A 284 -3.86 -12.86 -18.03
N GLN A 285 -4.55 -13.36 -17.00
CA GLN A 285 -6.02 -13.50 -16.97
C GLN A 285 -6.70 -12.14 -17.23
N MET A 286 -6.31 -11.10 -16.48
CA MET A 286 -6.85 -9.75 -16.60
C MET A 286 -6.61 -9.15 -17.99
N THR A 287 -5.42 -9.29 -18.54
CA THR A 287 -5.06 -8.77 -19.88
C THR A 287 -5.77 -9.54 -21.00
N ILE A 288 -5.96 -10.86 -20.87
CA ILE A 288 -6.79 -11.63 -21.84
C ILE A 288 -8.24 -11.12 -21.80
N MET A 289 -8.78 -10.79 -20.62
CA MET A 289 -10.11 -10.21 -20.47
C MET A 289 -10.22 -8.81 -21.09
N THR A 290 -9.34 -7.89 -20.68
CA THR A 290 -9.46 -6.44 -20.94
C THR A 290 -8.86 -5.97 -22.27
N SER A 291 -7.90 -6.68 -22.85
CA SER A 291 -7.22 -6.20 -24.07
C SER A 291 -8.16 -6.10 -25.28
N LYS A 292 -8.27 -4.88 -25.82
CA LYS A 292 -8.99 -4.54 -27.06
C LYS A 292 -8.48 -5.33 -28.26
N TYR A 293 -7.15 -5.37 -28.45
CA TYR A 293 -6.48 -6.06 -29.56
C TYR A 293 -6.24 -7.56 -29.30
N GLY A 294 -6.61 -8.05 -28.12
CA GLY A 294 -6.39 -9.41 -27.63
C GLY A 294 -5.03 -9.60 -26.97
N PHE A 295 -4.76 -10.82 -26.52
CA PHE A 295 -3.50 -11.22 -25.88
C PHE A 295 -3.41 -12.76 -25.88
N ASN A 296 -2.21 -13.32 -25.91
CA ASN A 296 -1.98 -14.75 -25.74
C ASN A 296 -0.63 -15.05 -25.07
N ALA A 297 -0.35 -16.33 -24.80
CA ALA A 297 0.89 -16.75 -24.14
C ALA A 297 2.17 -16.37 -24.92
N ALA A 298 2.14 -16.34 -26.26
CA ALA A 298 3.29 -15.92 -27.06
C ALA A 298 3.56 -14.42 -26.96
N ASP A 299 2.50 -13.59 -26.85
CA ASP A 299 2.63 -12.17 -26.54
C ASP A 299 3.20 -11.95 -25.13
N TRP A 300 2.79 -12.76 -24.14
CA TRP A 300 3.37 -12.74 -22.78
C TRP A 300 4.86 -13.10 -22.79
N VAL A 301 5.25 -14.22 -23.42
CA VAL A 301 6.65 -14.67 -23.48
C VAL A 301 7.54 -13.65 -24.18
N ARG A 302 7.06 -13.05 -25.28
CA ARG A 302 7.79 -11.97 -25.96
C ARG A 302 7.91 -10.72 -25.09
N GLY A 303 6.83 -10.32 -24.42
CA GLY A 303 6.83 -9.19 -23.51
C GLY A 303 7.80 -9.40 -22.34
N PHE A 304 7.83 -10.61 -21.77
CA PHE A 304 8.76 -11.00 -20.70
C PHE A 304 10.22 -10.97 -21.16
N ALA A 305 10.51 -11.52 -22.35
CA ALA A 305 11.86 -11.51 -22.93
C ALA A 305 12.39 -10.09 -23.20
N GLU A 306 11.52 -9.16 -23.62
CA GLU A 306 11.87 -7.74 -23.73
C GLU A 306 12.01 -7.10 -22.34
N GLY A 307 11.07 -7.34 -21.41
CA GLY A 307 11.14 -6.86 -20.03
C GLY A 307 12.45 -7.24 -19.32
N LEU A 308 12.93 -8.47 -19.51
CA LEU A 308 14.24 -8.92 -19.03
C LEU A 308 15.39 -8.10 -19.61
N LYS A 309 15.37 -7.75 -20.91
CA LYS A 309 16.41 -6.89 -21.48
C LYS A 309 16.46 -5.54 -20.76
N GLY A 310 15.30 -4.89 -20.59
CA GLY A 310 15.20 -3.61 -19.88
C GLY A 310 15.73 -3.69 -18.44
N ALA A 311 15.19 -4.62 -17.66
CA ALA A 311 15.49 -4.75 -16.24
C ALA A 311 16.97 -5.09 -15.98
N PHE A 312 17.63 -5.86 -16.86
CA PHE A 312 19.06 -6.17 -16.76
C PHE A 312 19.99 -5.17 -17.47
N GLY A 313 19.46 -4.08 -18.04
CA GLY A 313 20.26 -3.04 -18.70
C GLY A 313 20.86 -3.49 -20.04
N TRP A 314 20.18 -4.39 -20.73
CA TRP A 314 20.41 -4.71 -22.15
C TRP A 314 19.54 -3.83 -23.04
N ASP A 315 20.05 -3.54 -24.23
CA ASP A 315 19.43 -2.58 -25.13
C ASP A 315 18.14 -3.15 -25.74
N SER A 316 17.00 -2.46 -25.58
CA SER A 316 15.72 -2.83 -26.19
C SER A 316 15.02 -1.61 -26.77
N LYS A 317 15.03 -1.53 -28.10
CA LYS A 317 14.30 -0.51 -28.87
C LYS A 317 12.80 -0.49 -28.55
N LEU A 318 12.21 -1.66 -28.26
CA LEU A 318 10.78 -1.76 -27.90
C LEU A 318 10.49 -1.04 -26.58
N ILE A 319 11.36 -1.24 -25.56
CA ILE A 319 11.21 -0.56 -24.27
C ILE A 319 11.47 0.93 -24.40
N ASP A 320 12.48 1.34 -25.18
CA ASP A 320 12.73 2.76 -25.43
C ASP A 320 11.54 3.45 -26.09
N GLU A 321 10.93 2.84 -27.11
CA GLU A 321 9.72 3.36 -27.76
C GLU A 321 8.51 3.35 -26.81
N PHE A 322 8.32 2.27 -26.05
CA PHE A 322 7.25 2.14 -25.06
C PHE A 322 7.35 3.20 -23.95
N ALA A 323 8.55 3.45 -23.43
CA ALA A 323 8.83 4.47 -22.42
C ALA A 323 8.64 5.89 -22.98
N ARG A 324 9.14 6.17 -24.20
CA ARG A 324 8.94 7.46 -24.88
C ARG A 324 7.46 7.80 -25.12
N ASN A 325 6.62 6.78 -25.36
CA ASN A 325 5.17 6.95 -25.51
C ASN A 325 4.40 6.89 -24.15
N GLY A 326 5.11 6.94 -23.02
CA GLY A 326 4.50 7.03 -21.69
C GLY A 326 3.87 5.73 -21.17
N GLY A 327 4.31 4.57 -21.68
CA GLY A 327 3.85 3.23 -21.28
C GLY A 327 4.47 2.69 -19.98
N GLY A 328 5.61 3.24 -19.55
CA GLY A 328 6.33 2.83 -18.34
C GLY A 328 5.54 3.01 -17.04
N PHE A 329 6.04 2.39 -15.95
CA PHE A 329 5.42 2.50 -14.63
C PHE A 329 5.52 3.92 -14.08
N GLY A 330 4.37 4.50 -13.75
CA GLY A 330 4.27 5.86 -13.24
C GLY A 330 4.40 6.90 -14.34
N GLY A 331 3.40 7.79 -14.44
CA GLY A 331 3.55 8.98 -15.30
C GLY A 331 4.75 9.82 -14.84
N PHE A 332 5.45 10.41 -15.81
CA PHE A 332 6.56 11.39 -15.76
C PHE A 332 7.11 11.83 -14.37
N ILE A 333 6.23 12.29 -13.46
CA ILE A 333 6.52 12.70 -12.08
C ILE A 333 7.09 11.57 -11.20
N GLN A 334 6.65 10.32 -11.37
CA GLN A 334 7.14 9.20 -10.55
C GLN A 334 8.54 8.77 -10.98
N GLY A 335 8.78 8.70 -12.30
CA GLY A 335 10.13 8.61 -12.86
C GLY A 335 11.01 9.74 -12.32
N ALA A 336 10.55 11.01 -12.40
CA ALA A 336 11.28 12.18 -11.91
C ALA A 336 11.82 12.05 -10.47
N ARG A 337 11.07 11.45 -9.54
CA ARG A 337 11.53 11.25 -8.15
C ARG A 337 12.72 10.29 -8.03
N GLU A 338 12.79 9.29 -8.90
CA GLU A 338 13.93 8.35 -8.99
C GLU A 338 15.15 8.97 -9.69
N ILE A 339 14.97 10.05 -10.47
CA ILE A 339 16.08 10.76 -11.15
C ILE A 339 17.03 11.48 -10.17
N SER A 340 16.65 11.65 -8.89
CA SER A 340 17.58 12.06 -7.83
C SER A 340 18.79 11.10 -7.67
N GLY A 341 18.62 9.80 -8.01
CA GLY A 341 19.71 8.83 -8.08
C GLY A 341 20.44 8.79 -9.44
N VAL A 342 19.87 9.37 -10.49
CA VAL A 342 20.30 9.18 -11.88
C VAL A 342 21.61 9.89 -12.19
N LYS A 343 22.06 10.89 -11.41
CA LYS A 343 23.44 11.40 -11.53
C LYS A 343 24.48 10.30 -11.31
N LYS A 344 24.24 9.34 -10.40
CA LYS A 344 25.14 8.18 -10.23
C LYS A 344 24.99 7.16 -11.36
N GLN A 345 23.79 6.99 -11.91
CA GLN A 345 23.49 5.99 -12.95
C GLN A 345 23.86 6.44 -14.38
N LEU A 346 23.84 7.74 -14.69
CA LEU A 346 24.23 8.30 -16.00
C LEU A 346 25.73 8.14 -16.28
N PHE A 347 26.54 8.31 -15.25
CA PHE A 347 27.99 8.10 -15.30
C PHE A 347 28.39 6.68 -14.86
N GLU A 348 27.42 5.79 -14.63
CA GLU A 348 27.67 4.39 -14.34
C GLU A 348 27.93 3.63 -15.66
N PRO A 349 29.08 2.98 -15.83
CA PRO A 349 29.32 2.20 -17.04
C PRO A 349 28.25 1.11 -17.22
N ASN A 350 27.75 0.93 -18.45
CA ASN A 350 26.74 -0.09 -18.75
C ASN A 350 27.14 -1.50 -18.29
N TRP A 351 28.44 -1.82 -18.31
CA TRP A 351 28.94 -3.09 -17.76
C TRP A 351 28.72 -3.18 -16.25
N TRP A 352 28.98 -2.12 -15.48
CA TRP A 352 28.82 -2.10 -14.02
C TRP A 352 27.35 -2.10 -13.61
N LYS A 353 26.47 -1.44 -14.39
CA LYS A 353 25.00 -1.56 -14.25
C LYS A 353 24.55 -3.01 -14.45
N ARG A 354 25.02 -3.68 -15.52
CA ARG A 354 24.75 -5.10 -15.80
C ARG A 354 25.30 -6.02 -14.70
N THR A 355 26.51 -5.77 -14.20
CA THR A 355 27.09 -6.53 -13.07
C THR A 355 26.22 -6.38 -11.82
N LYS A 356 25.87 -5.15 -11.41
CA LYS A 356 25.01 -4.86 -10.25
C LYS A 356 23.60 -5.44 -10.36
N ALA A 357 23.06 -5.60 -11.57
CA ALA A 357 21.78 -6.25 -11.81
C ALA A 357 21.80 -7.76 -11.50
N VAL A 358 22.99 -8.40 -11.51
CA VAL A 358 23.18 -9.84 -11.31
C VAL A 358 23.77 -10.16 -9.93
N ILE A 359 24.79 -9.42 -9.47
CA ILE A 359 25.51 -9.75 -8.22
C ILE A 359 24.78 -9.35 -6.94
N ASN A 360 23.85 -8.38 -7.01
CA ASN A 360 23.07 -7.97 -5.84
C ASN A 360 21.75 -8.74 -5.84
N PRO A 361 21.48 -9.61 -4.84
CA PRO A 361 20.28 -10.45 -4.82
C PRO A 361 18.99 -9.61 -4.80
N PHE A 362 18.97 -8.45 -4.15
CA PHE A 362 17.80 -7.58 -4.13
C PHE A 362 17.52 -6.95 -5.50
N ASN A 363 18.56 -6.61 -6.26
CA ASN A 363 18.41 -6.12 -7.63
C ASN A 363 17.97 -7.27 -8.55
N LEU A 364 18.57 -8.45 -8.43
CA LEU A 364 18.21 -9.64 -9.22
C LEU A 364 16.72 -9.97 -9.06
N ILE A 365 16.23 -9.99 -7.81
CA ILE A 365 14.82 -10.19 -7.48
C ILE A 365 13.94 -9.08 -8.06
N SER A 366 14.28 -7.82 -7.80
CA SER A 366 13.49 -6.66 -8.25
C SER A 366 13.41 -6.59 -9.78
N ASN A 367 14.50 -6.85 -10.49
CA ASN A 367 14.58 -6.84 -11.95
C ASN A 367 13.75 -7.97 -12.57
N PHE A 368 13.76 -9.15 -11.96
CA PHE A 368 12.94 -10.28 -12.40
C PHE A 368 11.44 -10.02 -12.16
N ALA A 369 11.09 -9.43 -11.01
CA ALA A 369 9.72 -9.00 -10.70
C ALA A 369 9.24 -7.92 -11.68
N GLU A 370 10.07 -6.91 -11.98
CA GLU A 370 9.76 -5.86 -12.97
C GLU A 370 9.55 -6.42 -14.37
N ALA A 371 10.40 -7.37 -14.81
CA ALA A 371 10.25 -8.04 -16.10
C ALA A 371 8.93 -8.82 -16.20
N ILE A 372 8.49 -9.47 -15.12
CA ILE A 372 7.17 -10.10 -15.02
C ILE A 372 6.04 -9.07 -15.12
N GLU A 373 6.14 -7.95 -14.39
CA GLU A 373 5.12 -6.89 -14.36
C GLU A 373 4.98 -6.19 -15.72
N LEU A 374 6.09 -6.04 -16.46
CA LEU A 374 6.13 -5.49 -17.81
C LEU A 374 5.66 -6.48 -18.89
N ALA A 375 5.77 -7.79 -18.67
CA ALA A 375 5.45 -8.82 -19.66
C ALA A 375 4.06 -8.67 -20.34
N PRO A 376 2.93 -8.57 -19.61
CA PRO A 376 1.62 -8.36 -20.22
C PRO A 376 1.55 -7.04 -20.99
N ARG A 377 2.14 -5.96 -20.46
CA ARG A 377 2.10 -4.62 -21.08
C ARG A 377 2.89 -4.56 -22.38
N LEU A 378 4.12 -5.08 -22.41
CA LEU A 378 4.96 -5.13 -23.61
C LEU A 378 4.39 -6.09 -24.67
N GLY A 379 3.73 -7.16 -24.24
CA GLY A 379 2.97 -8.06 -25.12
C GLY A 379 1.79 -7.35 -25.78
N VAL A 380 0.94 -6.66 -25.01
CA VAL A 380 -0.16 -5.83 -25.55
C VAL A 380 0.38 -4.73 -26.45
N TYR A 381 1.40 -3.98 -26.04
CA TYR A 381 2.01 -2.91 -26.84
C TYR A 381 2.44 -3.42 -28.22
N THR A 382 3.22 -4.51 -28.24
CA THR A 382 3.65 -5.18 -29.47
C THR A 382 2.48 -5.61 -30.35
N ARG A 383 1.42 -6.18 -29.75
CA ARG A 383 0.27 -6.70 -30.47
C ARG A 383 -0.61 -5.60 -31.04
N SER A 384 -0.82 -4.50 -30.31
CA SER A 384 -1.54 -3.31 -30.76
C SER A 384 -0.85 -2.68 -31.97
N LEU A 385 0.49 -2.52 -31.92
CA LEU A 385 1.28 -2.05 -33.07
C LEU A 385 1.12 -2.97 -34.30
N LYS A 386 1.23 -4.30 -34.11
CA LYS A 386 0.97 -5.30 -35.18
C LYS A 386 -0.46 -5.26 -35.74
N LYS A 387 -1.40 -4.69 -35.00
CA LYS A 387 -2.81 -4.52 -35.41
C LYS A 387 -3.12 -3.11 -35.93
N GLY A 388 -2.10 -2.28 -36.14
CA GLY A 388 -2.22 -0.95 -36.76
C GLY A 388 -2.54 0.19 -35.80
N ALA A 389 -2.48 -0.03 -34.47
CA ALA A 389 -2.59 1.06 -33.50
C ALA A 389 -1.38 2.01 -33.59
N SER A 390 -1.59 3.30 -33.32
CA SER A 390 -0.49 4.25 -33.17
C SER A 390 0.39 3.93 -31.95
N THR A 391 1.62 4.44 -31.88
CA THR A 391 2.50 4.20 -30.73
C THR A 391 1.92 4.74 -29.42
N LEU A 392 1.22 5.87 -29.47
CA LEU A 392 0.54 6.45 -28.31
C LEU A 392 -0.69 5.62 -27.90
N GLU A 393 -1.51 5.19 -28.86
CA GLU A 393 -2.65 4.30 -28.58
C GLU A 393 -2.19 2.96 -28.02
N ALA A 394 -1.18 2.34 -28.62
CA ALA A 394 -0.62 1.08 -28.15
C ALA A 394 -0.09 1.20 -26.70
N ALA A 395 0.57 2.30 -26.34
CA ALA A 395 1.06 2.55 -24.98
C ALA A 395 -0.09 2.79 -23.98
N TYR A 396 -1.14 3.51 -24.40
CA TYR A 396 -2.35 3.72 -23.61
C TYR A 396 -3.12 2.41 -23.34
N GLU A 397 -3.26 1.56 -24.36
CA GLU A 397 -3.92 0.26 -24.26
C GLU A 397 -3.13 -0.70 -23.38
N ALA A 398 -1.80 -0.74 -23.52
CA ALA A 398 -0.91 -1.55 -22.67
C ALA A 398 -0.98 -1.14 -21.19
N ARG A 399 -1.13 0.15 -20.87
CA ARG A 399 -1.35 0.61 -19.49
C ARG A 399 -2.72 0.23 -18.95
N ASN A 400 -3.75 0.28 -19.80
CA ASN A 400 -5.13 -0.04 -19.41
C ASN A 400 -5.44 -1.55 -19.35
N SER A 401 -4.58 -2.41 -19.93
CA SER A 401 -4.78 -3.88 -19.91
C SER A 401 -4.48 -4.53 -18.56
N THR A 402 -3.80 -3.81 -17.67
CA THR A 402 -3.46 -4.20 -16.29
C THR A 402 -3.92 -3.10 -15.32
N ILE A 403 -3.62 -3.22 -14.03
CA ILE A 403 -3.89 -2.15 -13.05
C ILE A 403 -2.87 -1.03 -13.24
N ASP A 404 -3.34 0.18 -13.59
CA ASP A 404 -2.51 1.38 -13.63
C ASP A 404 -2.47 2.05 -12.25
N PHE A 405 -1.40 1.82 -11.50
CA PHE A 405 -1.18 2.42 -10.18
C PHE A 405 -1.06 3.96 -10.20
N ALA A 406 -0.74 4.59 -11.34
CA ALA A 406 -0.71 6.05 -11.46
C ALA A 406 -2.13 6.66 -11.50
N LYS A 407 -3.14 5.86 -11.83
CA LYS A 407 -4.56 6.26 -11.84
C LYS A 407 -5.10 6.27 -10.40
N SER A 408 -4.83 7.34 -9.68
CA SER A 408 -5.35 7.61 -8.33
C SER A 408 -5.55 9.11 -8.10
N GLY A 409 -6.77 9.51 -7.71
CA GLY A 409 -7.05 10.81 -7.12
C GLY A 409 -6.36 10.99 -5.76
N GLN A 410 -6.30 12.23 -5.26
CA GLN A 410 -5.52 12.60 -4.07
C GLN A 410 -6.11 11.98 -2.78
N GLU A 411 -7.44 12.03 -2.57
CA GLU A 411 -8.12 11.28 -1.51
C GLU A 411 -7.77 9.78 -1.51
N MET A 412 -7.84 9.14 -2.68
CA MET A 412 -7.47 7.73 -2.82
C MET A 412 -5.98 7.46 -2.53
N ARG A 413 -5.08 8.44 -2.68
CA ARG A 413 -3.68 8.33 -2.24
C ARG A 413 -3.55 8.39 -0.71
N ILE A 414 -4.38 9.17 -0.03
CA ILE A 414 -4.46 9.24 1.43
C ILE A 414 -5.06 7.93 1.97
N ILE A 415 -6.19 7.47 1.43
CA ILE A 415 -6.81 6.20 1.85
C ILE A 415 -5.83 5.05 1.62
N ASN A 416 -5.15 4.98 0.47
CA ASN A 416 -4.13 3.95 0.17
C ASN A 416 -2.82 4.07 0.99
N MET A 417 -2.68 5.09 1.83
CA MET A 417 -1.64 5.18 2.87
C MET A 417 -2.05 4.39 4.13
N TRP A 418 -3.34 4.44 4.48
CA TRP A 418 -3.93 3.75 5.63
C TRP A 418 -4.41 2.33 5.30
N VAL A 419 -4.88 2.12 4.08
CA VAL A 419 -5.53 0.90 3.58
C VAL A 419 -4.73 0.39 2.36
N PRO A 420 -3.66 -0.40 2.55
CA PRO A 420 -2.78 -0.79 1.45
C PRO A 420 -3.55 -1.51 0.32
N PHE A 421 -3.24 -1.14 -0.92
CA PHE A 421 -3.79 -1.73 -2.16
C PHE A 421 -5.28 -1.45 -2.43
N VAL A 422 -5.96 -0.63 -1.63
CA VAL A 422 -7.37 -0.26 -1.84
C VAL A 422 -7.64 0.33 -3.23
N ASN A 423 -6.73 1.17 -3.76
CA ASN A 423 -6.84 1.71 -5.12
C ASN A 423 -6.76 0.60 -6.18
N ALA A 424 -5.90 -0.40 -5.98
CA ALA A 424 -5.75 -1.51 -6.93
C ALA A 424 -7.04 -2.33 -7.02
N ARG A 425 -7.65 -2.66 -5.88
CA ARG A 425 -8.96 -3.33 -5.80
C ARG A 425 -10.06 -2.52 -6.49
N TRP A 426 -10.10 -1.19 -6.26
CA TRP A 426 -11.07 -0.31 -6.94
C TRP A 426 -10.85 -0.25 -8.45
N GLN A 427 -9.61 -0.12 -8.93
CA GLN A 427 -9.32 -0.14 -10.37
C GLN A 427 -9.65 -1.50 -11.00
N ALA A 428 -9.45 -2.63 -10.31
CA ALA A 428 -9.82 -3.95 -10.81
C ALA A 428 -11.34 -4.07 -11.05
N LEU A 429 -12.15 -3.62 -10.08
CA LEU A 429 -13.61 -3.57 -10.21
C LEU A 429 -14.06 -2.63 -11.33
N LEU A 430 -13.53 -1.39 -11.38
CA LEU A 430 -13.85 -0.42 -12.42
C LEU A 430 -13.45 -0.87 -13.83
N ASN A 431 -12.28 -1.50 -13.97
CA ASN A 431 -11.81 -2.04 -15.25
C ASN A 431 -12.69 -3.21 -15.72
N THR A 432 -13.08 -4.10 -14.80
CA THR A 432 -14.00 -5.19 -15.09
C THR A 432 -15.37 -4.66 -15.54
N ALA A 433 -15.98 -3.75 -14.77
CA ALA A 433 -17.27 -3.15 -15.11
C ALA A 433 -17.25 -2.42 -16.46
N ARG A 434 -16.16 -1.67 -16.75
CA ARG A 434 -15.95 -1.01 -18.05
C ARG A 434 -15.92 -2.01 -19.21
N VAL A 435 -15.14 -3.08 -19.11
CA VAL A 435 -14.98 -4.10 -20.16
C VAL A 435 -16.27 -4.89 -20.41
N PHE A 436 -17.09 -5.09 -19.39
CA PHE A 436 -18.43 -5.65 -19.55
C PHE A 436 -19.43 -4.66 -20.16
N LYS A 437 -19.33 -3.35 -19.86
CA LYS A 437 -20.15 -2.31 -20.51
C LYS A 437 -19.80 -2.14 -21.99
N GLU A 438 -18.51 -2.21 -22.34
CA GLU A 438 -18.00 -2.01 -23.71
C GLU A 438 -18.21 -3.25 -24.61
N SER A 439 -18.29 -4.46 -24.04
CA SER A 439 -18.37 -5.70 -24.82
C SER A 439 -19.01 -6.85 -24.04
N PRO A 440 -20.29 -6.76 -23.64
CA PRO A 440 -20.91 -7.69 -22.68
C PRO A 440 -20.83 -9.16 -23.13
N VAL A 441 -21.27 -9.48 -24.35
CA VAL A 441 -21.27 -10.86 -24.87
C VAL A 441 -19.86 -11.47 -24.91
N LYS A 442 -18.89 -10.71 -25.43
CA LYS A 442 -17.48 -11.16 -25.55
C LYS A 442 -16.83 -11.32 -24.18
N SER A 443 -17.11 -10.42 -23.24
CA SER A 443 -16.58 -10.45 -21.87
C SER A 443 -17.19 -11.59 -21.06
N SER A 444 -18.50 -11.82 -21.16
CA SER A 444 -19.17 -12.99 -20.57
C SER A 444 -18.64 -14.30 -21.14
N ALA A 445 -18.44 -14.41 -22.46
CA ALA A 445 -17.89 -15.61 -23.07
C ALA A 445 -16.46 -15.91 -22.61
N LYS A 446 -15.60 -14.89 -22.49
CA LYS A 446 -14.25 -15.04 -21.92
C LYS A 446 -14.29 -15.43 -20.44
N ALA A 447 -15.13 -14.78 -19.62
CA ALA A 447 -15.27 -15.11 -18.20
C ALA A 447 -15.79 -16.54 -18.00
N ALA A 448 -16.77 -16.96 -18.80
CA ALA A 448 -17.25 -18.34 -18.81
C ALA A 448 -16.10 -19.33 -19.07
N ALA A 449 -15.40 -19.16 -20.20
CA ALA A 449 -14.36 -20.09 -20.64
C ALA A 449 -13.08 -20.10 -19.77
N LEU A 450 -12.65 -18.95 -19.26
CA LEU A 450 -11.35 -18.79 -18.58
C LEU A 450 -11.43 -18.85 -17.05
N ILE A 451 -12.61 -18.60 -16.48
CA ILE A 451 -12.80 -18.42 -15.03
C ILE A 451 -13.86 -19.36 -14.49
N VAL A 452 -15.09 -19.27 -15.00
CA VAL A 452 -16.23 -20.02 -14.44
C VAL A 452 -16.12 -21.51 -14.74
N THR A 453 -15.84 -21.91 -15.99
CA THR A 453 -15.71 -23.32 -16.35
C THR A 453 -14.55 -23.99 -15.60
N PRO A 454 -13.30 -23.48 -15.61
CA PRO A 454 -12.23 -24.06 -14.80
C PRO A 454 -12.59 -24.12 -13.31
N GLY A 455 -13.18 -23.05 -12.75
CA GLY A 455 -13.61 -23.04 -11.35
C GLY A 455 -14.59 -24.15 -11.02
N ILE A 456 -15.70 -24.24 -11.74
CA ILE A 456 -16.73 -25.27 -11.55
C ILE A 456 -16.12 -26.68 -11.73
N THR A 457 -15.22 -26.87 -12.70
CA THR A 457 -14.49 -28.14 -12.86
C THR A 457 -13.62 -28.45 -11.64
N THR A 458 -12.87 -27.48 -11.10
CA THR A 458 -12.07 -27.69 -9.87
C THR A 458 -12.93 -27.96 -8.64
N TYR A 459 -14.07 -27.29 -8.50
CA TYR A 459 -15.04 -27.54 -7.43
C TYR A 459 -15.56 -28.98 -7.46
N PHE A 460 -16.08 -29.44 -8.59
CA PHE A 460 -16.59 -30.81 -8.70
C PHE A 460 -15.49 -31.85 -8.61
N TRP A 461 -14.30 -31.59 -9.15
CA TRP A 461 -13.14 -32.47 -8.97
C TRP A 461 -12.83 -32.68 -7.47
N ASN A 462 -12.73 -31.60 -6.70
CA ASN A 462 -12.41 -31.68 -5.28
C ASN A 462 -13.57 -32.27 -4.45
N SER A 463 -14.79 -31.77 -4.64
CA SER A 463 -15.95 -32.14 -3.82
C SER A 463 -16.45 -33.57 -4.05
N LEU A 464 -16.22 -34.16 -5.25
CA LEU A 464 -16.63 -35.53 -5.56
C LEU A 464 -15.53 -36.56 -5.24
N ASN A 465 -14.25 -36.26 -5.49
CA ASN A 465 -13.16 -37.22 -5.28
C ASN A 465 -12.49 -37.11 -3.89
N TYR A 466 -12.56 -35.93 -3.26
CA TYR A 466 -11.86 -35.62 -2.01
C TYR A 466 -12.73 -34.81 -1.02
N PRO A 467 -13.99 -35.20 -0.73
CA PRO A 467 -14.94 -34.40 0.04
C PRO A 467 -14.39 -33.96 1.41
N ASP A 468 -13.88 -34.91 2.20
CA ASP A 468 -13.36 -34.65 3.55
C ASP A 468 -12.20 -33.66 3.56
N LEU A 469 -11.30 -33.78 2.58
CA LEU A 469 -10.11 -32.96 2.42
C LEU A 469 -10.45 -31.58 1.86
N TYR A 470 -11.43 -31.47 0.95
CA TYR A 470 -11.89 -30.21 0.37
C TYR A 470 -12.55 -29.28 1.41
N GLU A 471 -13.23 -29.86 2.39
CA GLU A 471 -13.77 -29.11 3.52
C GLU A 471 -12.70 -28.61 4.48
N ASP A 472 -11.55 -29.29 4.55
CA ASP A 472 -10.42 -28.85 5.37
C ASP A 472 -9.46 -27.89 4.64
N VAL A 473 -9.67 -27.64 3.34
CA VAL A 473 -8.96 -26.60 2.58
C VAL A 473 -9.26 -25.22 3.19
N PRO A 474 -8.23 -24.44 3.59
CA PRO A 474 -8.41 -23.11 4.15
C PRO A 474 -9.26 -22.19 3.27
N SER A 475 -10.24 -21.50 3.85
CA SER A 475 -11.17 -20.62 3.10
C SER A 475 -10.42 -19.58 2.26
N TRP A 476 -9.36 -18.97 2.81
CA TRP A 476 -8.53 -18.00 2.06
C TRP A 476 -7.81 -18.62 0.84
N ILE A 477 -7.57 -19.94 0.81
CA ILE A 477 -7.03 -20.62 -0.39
C ILE A 477 -8.14 -20.72 -1.44
N LYS A 478 -9.35 -21.15 -1.05
CA LYS A 478 -10.52 -21.13 -1.94
C LYS A 478 -10.72 -19.71 -2.49
N ASP A 479 -10.71 -18.68 -1.65
CA ASP A 479 -10.89 -17.29 -2.08
C ASP A 479 -9.89 -16.78 -3.11
N THR A 480 -8.65 -17.28 -3.11
CA THR A 480 -7.53 -16.68 -3.87
C THR A 480 -6.98 -17.57 -5.00
N TYR A 481 -7.31 -18.86 -4.99
CA TYR A 481 -6.89 -19.85 -5.98
C TYR A 481 -8.04 -20.75 -6.38
N PHE A 482 -7.94 -21.35 -7.56
CA PHE A 482 -8.61 -22.61 -7.86
C PHE A 482 -7.72 -23.73 -7.28
N PRO A 483 -8.06 -24.34 -6.12
CA PRO A 483 -7.33 -25.50 -5.63
C PRO A 483 -7.68 -26.72 -6.47
N ILE A 484 -6.69 -27.55 -6.76
CA ILE A 484 -6.86 -28.87 -7.36
C ILE A 484 -6.22 -29.86 -6.39
N ILE A 485 -7.03 -30.61 -5.65
CA ILE A 485 -6.53 -31.65 -4.77
C ILE A 485 -6.00 -32.80 -5.65
N VAL A 486 -4.73 -33.15 -5.42
CA VAL A 486 -4.01 -34.21 -6.15
C VAL A 486 -3.58 -35.35 -5.23
N GLY A 487 -4.04 -35.33 -3.97
CA GLY A 487 -3.78 -36.33 -2.95
C GLY A 487 -3.82 -35.74 -1.55
N GLU A 488 -3.29 -36.50 -0.59
CA GLU A 488 -3.13 -36.08 0.80
C GLU A 488 -1.66 -36.08 1.22
N ASP A 489 -1.40 -35.42 2.34
CA ASP A 489 -0.14 -35.38 3.05
C ASP A 489 -0.42 -35.44 4.56
N LYS A 490 0.62 -35.49 5.39
CA LYS A 490 0.48 -35.38 6.85
C LYS A 490 1.07 -34.08 7.38
N ASP A 491 0.38 -33.43 8.31
CA ASP A 491 0.97 -32.33 9.08
C ASP A 491 1.94 -32.85 10.16
N GLN A 492 2.54 -31.92 10.92
CA GLN A 492 3.48 -32.24 12.01
C GLN A 492 2.82 -32.98 13.19
N GLU A 493 1.50 -32.99 13.26
CA GLU A 493 0.71 -33.71 14.26
C GLU A 493 0.16 -35.05 13.70
N GLY A 494 0.49 -35.39 12.45
CA GLY A 494 0.09 -36.62 11.78
C GLY A 494 -1.29 -36.58 11.12
N ASN A 495 -2.00 -35.45 11.14
CA ASN A 495 -3.34 -35.32 10.56
C ASN A 495 -3.27 -35.29 9.03
N ARG A 496 -4.26 -35.88 8.37
CA ARG A 496 -4.42 -35.86 6.91
C ARG A 496 -4.77 -34.44 6.46
N ILE A 497 -3.96 -33.86 5.58
CA ILE A 497 -4.17 -32.53 5.00
C ILE A 497 -4.21 -32.59 3.46
N PRO A 498 -5.01 -31.74 2.79
CA PRO A 498 -5.09 -31.71 1.33
C PRO A 498 -3.76 -31.29 0.70
N LYS A 499 -3.30 -32.07 -0.29
CA LYS A 499 -2.15 -31.76 -1.15
C LYS A 499 -2.68 -31.22 -2.47
N MET A 500 -2.32 -29.97 -2.79
CA MET A 500 -2.99 -29.19 -3.83
C MET A 500 -2.02 -28.59 -4.84
N VAL A 501 -2.39 -28.63 -6.13
CA VAL A 501 -1.95 -27.64 -7.13
C VAL A 501 -2.83 -26.41 -6.99
N LEU A 502 -2.25 -25.21 -7.05
CA LEU A 502 -2.92 -23.94 -6.81
C LEU A 502 -2.77 -23.02 -8.03
N ILE A 503 -3.89 -22.65 -8.65
CA ILE A 503 -3.93 -21.72 -9.79
C ILE A 503 -4.52 -20.38 -9.29
N PRO A 504 -3.78 -19.25 -9.30
CA PRO A 504 -4.32 -17.96 -8.85
C PRO A 504 -5.59 -17.57 -9.62
N LYS A 505 -6.63 -17.12 -8.91
CA LYS A 505 -7.93 -16.72 -9.50
C LYS A 505 -7.89 -15.36 -10.24
N GLY A 506 -7.02 -14.45 -9.79
CA GLY A 506 -7.07 -13.06 -10.23
C GLY A 506 -8.30 -12.32 -9.69
N ASP A 507 -8.34 -11.00 -9.88
CA ASP A 507 -9.46 -10.20 -9.38
C ASP A 507 -10.76 -10.54 -10.13
N VAL A 508 -10.64 -10.84 -11.43
CA VAL A 508 -11.74 -11.34 -12.27
C VAL A 508 -12.26 -12.69 -11.75
N GLY A 509 -11.37 -13.61 -11.33
CA GLY A 509 -11.79 -14.89 -10.76
C GLY A 509 -12.54 -14.74 -9.44
N GLN A 510 -12.08 -13.83 -8.58
CA GLN A 510 -12.79 -13.50 -7.34
C GLN A 510 -14.19 -12.93 -7.61
N ILE A 511 -14.30 -11.98 -8.55
CA ILE A 511 -15.58 -11.36 -8.91
C ILE A 511 -16.59 -12.36 -9.51
N PHE A 512 -16.16 -13.24 -10.43
CA PHE A 512 -17.10 -14.08 -11.20
C PHE A 512 -17.28 -15.50 -10.70
N TYR A 513 -16.32 -16.07 -9.96
CA TYR A 513 -16.39 -17.47 -9.55
C TYR A 513 -16.58 -17.67 -8.04
N ASN A 514 -15.98 -16.85 -7.15
CA ASN A 514 -16.20 -17.04 -5.71
C ASN A 514 -17.70 -17.02 -5.35
N PRO A 515 -18.54 -16.08 -5.82
CA PRO A 515 -19.99 -16.11 -5.58
C PRO A 515 -20.67 -17.44 -5.97
N LEU A 516 -20.21 -18.07 -7.05
CA LEU A 516 -20.71 -19.36 -7.53
C LEU A 516 -20.20 -20.51 -6.64
N GLU A 517 -18.93 -20.49 -6.24
CA GLU A 517 -18.35 -21.46 -5.31
C GLU A 517 -19.08 -21.45 -3.96
N TYR A 518 -19.33 -20.28 -3.38
CA TYR A 518 -20.14 -20.13 -2.16
C TYR A 518 -21.58 -20.63 -2.33
N THR A 519 -22.20 -20.40 -3.50
CA THR A 519 -23.53 -20.94 -3.80
C THR A 519 -23.51 -22.47 -3.87
N LEU A 520 -22.52 -23.04 -4.52
CA LEU A 520 -22.35 -24.49 -4.68
C LEU A 520 -22.06 -25.16 -3.32
N GLU A 521 -21.24 -24.54 -2.46
CA GLU A 521 -21.00 -25.04 -1.09
C GLU A 521 -22.27 -24.95 -0.23
N TYR A 522 -23.00 -23.85 -0.27
CA TYR A 522 -24.26 -23.66 0.47
C TYR A 522 -25.33 -24.69 0.05
N VAL A 523 -25.45 -24.97 -1.25
CA VAL A 523 -26.33 -26.04 -1.77
C VAL A 523 -25.83 -27.42 -1.34
N ARG A 524 -24.52 -27.70 -1.41
CA ARG A 524 -23.93 -29.00 -1.00
C ARG A 524 -24.09 -29.28 0.49
N LYS A 525 -23.98 -28.27 1.35
CA LYS A 525 -24.11 -28.40 2.81
C LYS A 525 -25.57 -28.54 3.29
N GLY A 526 -26.55 -28.21 2.46
CA GLY A 526 -27.96 -28.33 2.84
C GLY A 526 -28.39 -27.32 3.91
N GLU A 527 -27.93 -26.07 3.80
CA GLU A 527 -28.25 -24.96 4.72
C GLU A 527 -29.30 -23.97 4.15
N PRO A 528 -30.44 -24.39 3.54
CA PRO A 528 -31.19 -23.59 2.55
C PRO A 528 -31.87 -22.28 3.04
N SER A 529 -31.78 -21.92 4.31
CA SER A 529 -32.63 -20.88 4.94
C SER A 529 -32.04 -19.46 5.05
N ASN A 530 -30.79 -19.19 4.61
CA ASN A 530 -30.14 -17.90 4.86
C ASN A 530 -29.43 -17.25 3.65
N PHE A 531 -30.21 -16.95 2.59
CA PHE A 531 -29.77 -16.12 1.44
C PHE A 531 -29.12 -14.79 1.85
N ALA A 532 -29.48 -14.23 3.00
CA ALA A 532 -28.87 -13.02 3.54
C ALA A 532 -27.37 -13.19 3.84
N LYS A 533 -26.94 -14.34 4.38
CA LYS A 533 -25.50 -14.64 4.60
C LYS A 533 -24.74 -14.71 3.28
N LEU A 534 -25.29 -15.41 2.29
CA LEU A 534 -24.70 -15.52 0.94
C LEU A 534 -24.55 -14.14 0.29
N ALA A 535 -25.60 -13.32 0.33
CA ALA A 535 -25.58 -11.96 -0.21
C ALA A 535 -24.58 -11.04 0.53
N LEU A 536 -24.48 -11.15 1.85
CA LEU A 536 -23.53 -10.38 2.66
C LEU A 536 -22.07 -10.75 2.32
N GLU A 537 -21.79 -12.04 2.15
CA GLU A 537 -20.48 -12.56 1.76
C GLU A 537 -20.09 -12.10 0.35
N TRP A 538 -21.01 -12.14 -0.62
CA TRP A 538 -20.77 -11.60 -1.96
C TRP A 538 -20.46 -10.10 -1.92
N MET A 539 -21.21 -9.31 -1.15
CA MET A 539 -20.99 -7.87 -1.01
C MET A 539 -19.63 -7.57 -0.36
N SER A 540 -19.18 -8.40 0.58
CA SER A 540 -17.87 -8.31 1.24
C SER A 540 -16.71 -8.60 0.28
N GLN A 541 -16.85 -9.58 -0.62
CA GLN A 541 -15.82 -9.93 -1.61
C GLN A 541 -15.69 -8.90 -2.74
N LEU A 542 -16.80 -8.26 -3.13
CA LEU A 542 -16.80 -7.16 -4.10
C LEU A 542 -16.34 -5.83 -3.47
N ALA A 543 -16.34 -5.72 -2.14
CA ALA A 543 -15.88 -4.53 -1.44
C ALA A 543 -14.34 -4.40 -1.43
N PRO A 544 -13.77 -3.19 -1.53
CA PRO A 544 -12.32 -2.99 -1.43
C PRO A 544 -11.74 -3.36 -0.07
N ILE A 545 -12.58 -3.40 0.96
CA ILE A 545 -12.27 -3.82 2.33
C ILE A 545 -13.29 -4.93 2.66
N PRO A 546 -12.86 -6.19 2.83
CA PRO A 546 -13.74 -7.27 3.22
C PRO A 546 -14.21 -7.04 4.67
N PHE A 547 -15.47 -7.35 4.96
CA PHE A 547 -16.10 -7.10 6.26
C PHE A 547 -16.84 -8.31 6.84
N THR A 548 -16.85 -9.44 6.13
CA THR A 548 -17.40 -10.71 6.60
C THR A 548 -16.36 -11.80 6.79
N ARG A 549 -16.72 -12.83 7.54
CA ARG A 549 -16.10 -14.15 7.50
C ARG A 549 -17.23 -15.17 7.62
N ASP A 550 -17.20 -16.21 6.79
CA ASP A 550 -18.20 -17.29 6.76
C ASP A 550 -19.67 -16.79 6.66
N GLY A 551 -19.88 -15.68 5.93
CA GLY A 551 -21.20 -15.06 5.75
C GLY A 551 -21.70 -14.19 6.91
N GLU A 552 -20.89 -13.95 7.94
CA GLU A 552 -21.22 -13.11 9.09
C GLU A 552 -20.30 -11.90 9.24
N LEU A 553 -20.79 -10.82 9.86
CA LEU A 553 -20.01 -9.60 10.09
C LEU A 553 -18.79 -9.90 10.98
N SER A 554 -17.58 -9.61 10.47
CA SER A 554 -16.34 -9.94 11.18
C SER A 554 -15.48 -8.70 11.37
N THR A 555 -15.48 -8.17 12.60
CA THR A 555 -14.62 -7.05 12.99
C THR A 555 -13.14 -7.34 12.71
N SER A 556 -12.69 -8.57 12.92
CA SER A 556 -11.31 -8.95 12.57
C SER A 556 -11.06 -8.87 11.07
N GLN A 557 -11.95 -9.36 10.20
CA GLN A 557 -11.76 -9.23 8.75
C GLN A 557 -11.73 -7.76 8.31
N PHE A 558 -12.68 -6.96 8.82
CA PHE A 558 -12.72 -5.52 8.56
C PHE A 558 -11.41 -4.83 8.96
N LEU A 559 -10.92 -5.08 10.18
CA LEU A 559 -9.64 -4.52 10.65
C LEU A 559 -8.44 -5.07 9.85
N SER A 560 -8.48 -6.30 9.34
CA SER A 560 -7.44 -6.84 8.45
C SER A 560 -7.32 -6.06 7.14
N GLY A 561 -8.44 -5.58 6.61
CA GLY A 561 -8.48 -4.78 5.39
C GLY A 561 -8.24 -3.29 5.64
N ALA A 562 -8.82 -2.74 6.71
CA ALA A 562 -8.90 -1.30 6.96
C ALA A 562 -7.71 -0.71 7.75
N LEU A 563 -6.99 -1.50 8.56
CA LEU A 563 -5.87 -0.98 9.34
C LEU A 563 -4.55 -1.01 8.54
N PRO A 564 -3.70 0.03 8.67
CA PRO A 564 -2.35 -0.03 8.14
C PRO A 564 -1.54 -1.07 8.91
N PRO A 565 -0.49 -1.67 8.28
CA PRO A 565 0.35 -2.70 8.89
C PRO A 565 0.84 -2.36 10.30
N ILE A 566 1.24 -1.11 10.52
CA ILE A 566 1.76 -0.61 11.80
C ILE A 566 0.74 -0.59 12.95
N LEU A 567 -0.56 -0.55 12.66
CA LEU A 567 -1.63 -0.68 13.67
C LEU A 567 -2.19 -2.10 13.72
N ARG A 568 -2.36 -2.72 12.54
CA ARG A 568 -2.88 -4.08 12.41
C ARG A 568 -1.99 -5.09 13.13
N THR A 569 -0.70 -5.09 12.85
CA THR A 569 0.20 -6.14 13.34
C THR A 569 0.38 -6.14 14.87
N PRO A 570 0.54 -5.00 15.57
CA PRO A 570 0.50 -5.00 17.04
C PRO A 570 -0.82 -5.52 17.62
N ALA A 571 -1.97 -5.23 16.99
CA ALA A 571 -3.27 -5.74 17.43
C ALA A 571 -3.44 -7.24 17.18
N GLU A 572 -2.93 -7.76 16.05
CA GLU A 572 -2.87 -9.20 15.77
C GLU A 572 -1.95 -9.92 16.79
N LEU A 573 -0.80 -9.34 17.12
CA LEU A 573 0.16 -9.90 18.08
C LEU A 573 -0.34 -9.90 19.53
N SER A 574 -1.08 -8.86 19.95
CA SER A 574 -1.66 -8.78 21.29
C SER A 574 -2.84 -9.75 21.45
N THR A 575 -3.68 -9.89 20.43
CA THR A 575 -4.80 -10.87 20.40
C THR A 575 -4.38 -12.29 20.03
N ASN A 576 -3.09 -12.50 19.71
CA ASN A 576 -2.54 -13.74 19.16
C ASN A 576 -3.27 -14.26 17.89
N LYS A 577 -4.01 -13.42 17.16
CA LYS A 577 -4.91 -13.82 16.08
C LYS A 577 -4.56 -13.05 14.80
N SER A 578 -4.25 -13.76 13.73
CA SER A 578 -4.14 -13.15 12.40
C SER A 578 -5.53 -12.73 11.93
N PHE A 579 -5.72 -11.44 11.69
CA PHE A 579 -7.02 -10.89 11.30
C PHE A 579 -7.41 -11.30 9.88
N PHE A 580 -6.42 -11.58 9.03
CA PHE A 580 -6.62 -12.07 7.66
C PHE A 580 -7.11 -13.52 7.61
N THR A 581 -6.41 -14.45 8.26
CA THR A 581 -6.76 -15.89 8.19
C THR A 581 -7.74 -16.32 9.27
N GLY A 582 -7.94 -15.52 10.33
CA GLY A 582 -8.66 -15.92 11.54
C GLY A 582 -7.87 -16.90 12.43
N ARG A 583 -6.71 -17.41 11.98
CA ARG A 583 -5.90 -18.40 12.70
C ARG A 583 -5.03 -17.73 13.76
N GLN A 584 -4.63 -18.49 14.77
CA GLN A 584 -3.68 -18.00 15.77
C GLN A 584 -2.26 -17.85 15.21
N ILE A 585 -1.48 -16.97 15.83
CA ILE A 585 -0.08 -16.70 15.49
C ILE A 585 0.84 -17.72 16.19
N VAL A 586 0.66 -17.87 17.50
CA VAL A 586 1.19 -18.99 18.29
C VAL A 586 0.06 -20.00 18.45
N PRO A 587 0.19 -21.26 17.98
CA PRO A 587 -0.85 -22.28 18.18
C PRO A 587 -1.10 -22.57 19.67
N ARG A 588 -2.34 -22.84 20.08
CA ARG A 588 -2.74 -23.11 21.49
C ARG A 588 -1.81 -24.03 22.26
N ARG A 589 -1.37 -25.14 21.65
CA ARG A 589 -0.41 -26.09 22.26
C ARG A 589 0.94 -25.47 22.69
N LEU A 590 1.34 -24.34 22.08
CA LEU A 590 2.51 -23.56 22.43
C LEU A 590 2.18 -22.29 23.25
N GLU A 591 0.91 -21.90 23.41
CA GLU A 591 0.55 -20.79 24.31
C GLU A 591 0.91 -21.10 25.77
N GLN A 592 0.89 -22.39 26.15
CA GLN A 592 1.21 -22.86 27.51
C GLN A 592 2.71 -22.98 27.81
N VAL A 593 3.60 -22.89 26.81
CA VAL A 593 5.06 -22.89 27.05
C VAL A 593 5.59 -21.46 27.23
N ALA A 594 6.77 -21.33 27.86
CA ALA A 594 7.43 -20.04 28.06
C ALA A 594 7.57 -19.29 26.72
N PRO A 595 7.40 -17.95 26.67
CA PRO A 595 7.38 -17.20 25.42
C PRO A 595 8.56 -17.50 24.49
N THR A 596 9.78 -17.58 25.01
CA THR A 596 10.99 -17.87 24.23
C THR A 596 11.01 -19.23 23.53
N GLU A 597 10.18 -20.17 23.99
CA GLU A 597 10.05 -21.53 23.47
C GLU A 597 8.85 -21.70 22.51
N GLN A 598 8.17 -20.60 22.18
CA GLN A 598 7.08 -20.57 21.20
C GLN A 598 7.63 -20.57 19.76
N TYR A 599 8.15 -21.72 19.33
CA TYR A 599 8.65 -21.96 17.98
C TYR A 599 8.47 -23.41 17.52
N ASP A 600 8.61 -23.61 16.21
CA ASP A 600 8.55 -24.91 15.52
C ASP A 600 9.59 -24.96 14.37
N GLU A 601 9.63 -26.05 13.61
CA GLU A 601 10.54 -26.22 12.45
C GLU A 601 10.26 -25.21 11.31
N LYS A 602 9.05 -24.64 11.25
CA LYS A 602 8.65 -23.66 10.25
C LYS A 602 9.10 -22.24 10.64
N THR A 603 9.30 -21.99 11.93
CA THR A 603 9.77 -20.74 12.50
C THR A 603 11.22 -20.45 12.05
N PRO A 604 11.54 -19.27 11.50
CA PRO A 604 12.89 -18.96 11.04
C PRO A 604 13.91 -19.00 12.18
N TYR A 605 15.06 -19.67 11.99
CA TYR A 605 16.07 -19.85 13.03
C TYR A 605 16.57 -18.53 13.64
N ALA A 606 16.78 -17.50 12.80
CA ALA A 606 17.16 -16.18 13.29
C ALA A 606 16.09 -15.52 14.17
N ALA A 607 14.79 -15.80 13.94
CA ALA A 607 13.73 -15.36 14.84
C ALA A 607 13.74 -16.12 16.17
N VAL A 608 14.17 -17.40 16.20
CA VAL A 608 14.38 -18.16 17.44
C VAL A 608 15.53 -17.58 18.26
N VAL A 609 16.68 -17.30 17.61
CA VAL A 609 17.86 -16.70 18.27
C VAL A 609 17.53 -15.32 18.84
N VAL A 610 16.94 -14.43 18.03
CA VAL A 610 16.60 -13.06 18.46
C VAL A 610 15.45 -13.07 19.47
N GLY A 611 14.45 -13.93 19.30
CA GLY A 611 13.34 -14.09 20.25
C GLY A 611 13.83 -14.48 21.65
N ARG A 612 14.67 -15.53 21.73
CA ARG A 612 15.32 -15.94 22.99
C ARG A 612 16.17 -14.83 23.60
N ALA A 613 16.99 -14.13 22.81
CA ALA A 613 17.85 -13.05 23.29
C ALA A 613 17.06 -11.84 23.84
N LEU A 614 15.87 -11.56 23.30
CA LEU A 614 14.99 -10.48 23.73
C LEU A 614 13.93 -10.90 24.75
N GLY A 615 13.85 -12.18 25.12
CA GLY A 615 12.82 -12.70 26.03
C GLY A 615 11.40 -12.75 25.41
N VAL A 616 11.27 -12.75 24.08
CA VAL A 616 10.00 -12.69 23.36
C VAL A 616 9.75 -13.93 22.50
N SER A 617 8.49 -14.14 22.11
CA SER A 617 8.06 -15.26 21.28
C SER A 617 8.64 -15.22 19.86
N PRO A 618 9.41 -16.23 19.42
CA PRO A 618 9.95 -16.32 18.07
C PRO A 618 8.88 -16.31 16.97
N MET A 619 7.76 -17.03 17.17
CA MET A 619 6.61 -17.00 16.27
C MET A 619 6.00 -15.60 16.16
N LYS A 620 5.80 -14.90 17.28
CA LYS A 620 5.30 -13.53 17.29
C LYS A 620 6.29 -12.54 16.66
N LEU A 621 7.60 -12.71 16.86
CA LEU A 621 8.63 -11.90 16.23
C LEU A 621 8.64 -12.09 14.70
N ALA A 622 8.63 -13.33 14.22
CA ALA A 622 8.58 -13.65 12.80
C ALA A 622 7.28 -13.11 12.15
N TYR A 623 6.13 -13.27 12.82
CA TYR A 623 4.87 -12.69 12.37
C TYR A 623 4.92 -11.15 12.33
N GLY A 624 5.52 -10.50 13.33
CA GLY A 624 5.69 -9.05 13.39
C GLY A 624 6.48 -8.49 12.20
N ILE A 625 7.60 -9.13 11.86
CA ILE A 625 8.43 -8.73 10.71
C ILE A 625 7.67 -8.94 9.39
N ASN A 626 6.99 -10.08 9.22
CA ASN A 626 6.13 -10.34 8.05
C ASN A 626 4.94 -9.36 7.95
N GLY A 627 4.39 -8.95 9.09
CA GLY A 627 3.31 -7.98 9.18
C GLY A 627 3.73 -6.61 8.64
N LEU A 628 4.95 -6.16 8.95
CA LEU A 628 5.49 -4.86 8.55
C LEU A 628 6.12 -4.85 7.15
N PHE A 629 6.75 -5.95 6.71
CA PHE A 629 7.50 -6.02 5.44
C PHE A 629 6.87 -6.95 4.40
N GLY A 630 5.70 -7.52 4.66
CA GLY A 630 5.06 -8.47 3.73
C GLY A 630 5.83 -9.79 3.61
N GLY A 631 5.65 -10.49 2.48
CA GLY A 631 6.29 -11.79 2.24
C GLY A 631 7.83 -11.73 2.23
N PHE A 632 8.40 -10.62 1.75
CA PHE A 632 9.83 -10.35 1.81
C PHE A 632 10.41 -10.37 3.23
N GLY A 633 9.60 -10.05 4.25
CA GLY A 633 10.04 -10.13 5.66
C GLY A 633 10.57 -11.53 6.02
N ARG A 634 9.93 -12.59 5.52
CA ARG A 634 10.33 -13.98 5.74
C ARG A 634 11.58 -14.32 4.95
N GLU A 635 11.63 -13.91 3.68
CA GLU A 635 12.72 -14.21 2.75
C GLU A 635 14.01 -13.45 3.10
N ALA A 636 13.92 -12.28 3.74
CA ALA A 636 15.07 -11.55 4.27
C ALA A 636 15.66 -12.20 5.53
N ILE A 637 14.84 -12.88 6.35
CA ILE A 637 15.29 -13.62 7.54
C ILE A 637 15.82 -15.02 7.17
N ASP A 638 15.20 -15.66 6.18
CA ASP A 638 15.52 -17.03 5.74
C ASP A 638 15.55 -17.14 4.20
N PRO A 639 16.63 -16.66 3.54
CA PRO A 639 16.74 -16.66 2.09
C PRO A 639 16.78 -18.07 1.48
N ALA A 640 17.19 -19.08 2.26
CA ALA A 640 17.24 -20.47 1.80
C ALA A 640 15.83 -21.00 1.45
N LYS A 641 14.79 -20.48 2.11
CA LYS A 641 13.40 -20.89 1.87
C LYS A 641 12.73 -20.19 0.68
N ILE A 642 13.39 -19.29 -0.07
CA ILE A 642 12.79 -18.61 -1.24
C ILE A 642 12.29 -19.61 -2.31
N LEU A 643 13.03 -20.68 -2.56
CA LEU A 643 12.60 -21.73 -3.50
C LEU A 643 11.41 -22.53 -2.95
N GLU A 644 11.41 -22.81 -1.65
CA GLU A 644 10.31 -23.50 -0.96
C GLU A 644 9.03 -22.65 -0.94
N THR A 645 9.11 -21.36 -0.59
CA THR A 645 7.97 -20.43 -0.61
C THR A 645 7.42 -20.21 -2.02
N THR A 646 8.30 -20.20 -3.03
CA THR A 646 7.92 -20.12 -4.44
C THR A 646 7.18 -21.38 -4.89
N ALA A 647 7.69 -22.58 -4.57
CA ALA A 647 7.00 -23.83 -4.87
C ALA A 647 5.65 -23.94 -4.15
N GLN A 648 5.61 -23.62 -2.84
CA GLN A 648 4.40 -23.60 -2.00
C GLN A 648 3.31 -22.63 -2.47
N ARG A 649 3.62 -21.74 -3.42
CA ARG A 649 2.65 -20.82 -4.03
C ARG A 649 1.76 -21.50 -5.07
N PHE A 650 2.28 -22.54 -5.73
CA PHE A 650 1.61 -23.28 -6.81
C PHE A 650 1.38 -24.76 -6.47
N TYR A 651 2.09 -25.29 -5.46
CA TYR A 651 1.96 -26.66 -5.00
C TYR A 651 2.18 -26.76 -3.49
N ARG A 652 1.14 -27.07 -2.71
CA ARG A 652 1.28 -27.16 -1.25
C ARG A 652 0.36 -28.18 -0.58
N SER A 653 0.81 -28.65 0.57
CA SER A 653 0.00 -29.35 1.57
C SER A 653 -0.46 -28.32 2.61
N ALA A 654 -1.77 -28.09 2.76
CA ALA A 654 -2.29 -27.11 3.72
C ALA A 654 -3.77 -27.34 4.07
N GLY A 655 -4.04 -27.73 5.31
CA GLY A 655 -5.40 -27.94 5.85
C GLY A 655 -5.68 -27.13 7.12
N GLY A 656 -6.41 -27.74 8.05
CA GLY A 656 -6.78 -27.22 9.36
C GLY A 656 -7.92 -26.22 9.35
N GLU A 657 -8.77 -26.19 8.32
CA GLU A 657 -9.95 -25.33 8.31
C GLU A 657 -11.06 -25.88 9.21
N LYS A 658 -11.25 -27.20 9.24
CA LYS A 658 -12.19 -27.85 10.18
C LYS A 658 -11.81 -27.55 11.64
N ARG A 659 -10.50 -27.60 11.95
CA ARG A 659 -9.97 -27.23 13.27
C ARG A 659 -10.23 -25.76 13.63
N ASN A 660 -10.12 -24.81 12.70
CA ASN A 660 -10.46 -23.39 13.00
C ASN A 660 -11.97 -23.21 13.21
N GLN A 661 -12.79 -23.86 12.38
CA GLN A 661 -14.24 -23.81 12.49
C GLN A 661 -14.71 -24.38 13.84
N ALA A 662 -14.15 -25.52 14.27
CA ALA A 662 -14.39 -26.08 15.60
C ALA A 662 -14.05 -25.11 16.75
N TRP A 663 -12.94 -24.35 16.64
CA TRP A 663 -12.57 -23.35 17.64
C TRP A 663 -13.43 -22.08 17.60
N ASN A 664 -13.83 -21.60 16.42
CA ASN A 664 -14.78 -20.49 16.30
C ASN A 664 -16.15 -20.90 16.87
N LEU A 665 -16.63 -22.09 16.50
CA LEU A 665 -17.90 -22.66 16.97
C LEU A 665 -17.87 -22.89 18.50
N ARG A 666 -16.74 -23.29 19.08
CA ARG A 666 -16.53 -23.31 20.54
C ARG A 666 -16.76 -21.94 21.16
N ASP A 667 -16.12 -20.90 20.62
CA ASP A 667 -16.22 -19.54 21.16
C ASP A 667 -17.66 -18.98 21.01
N GLU A 668 -18.31 -19.22 19.87
CA GLU A 668 -19.73 -18.92 19.64
C GLU A 668 -20.65 -19.67 20.60
N THR A 669 -20.39 -20.96 20.85
CA THR A 669 -21.16 -21.77 21.80
C THR A 669 -21.04 -21.24 23.23
N VAL A 670 -19.85 -20.77 23.64
CA VAL A 670 -19.65 -20.09 24.94
C VAL A 670 -20.42 -18.77 25.01
N VAL A 671 -20.43 -17.97 23.95
CA VAL A 671 -21.21 -16.71 23.89
C VAL A 671 -22.72 -16.97 23.92
N GLY A 672 -23.19 -17.98 23.18
CA GLY A 672 -24.58 -18.41 23.16
C GLY A 672 -25.06 -18.90 24.52
N TYR A 673 -24.27 -19.73 25.21
CA TYR A 673 -24.59 -20.20 26.58
C TYR A 673 -24.74 -19.02 27.56
N ASN A 674 -23.79 -18.08 27.55
CA ASN A 674 -23.87 -16.89 28.40
C ASN A 674 -25.08 -16.00 28.06
N THR A 675 -25.46 -15.93 26.79
CA THR A 675 -26.64 -15.19 26.33
C THR A 675 -27.94 -15.86 26.79
N ALA A 676 -28.08 -17.17 26.57
CA ALA A 676 -29.20 -17.96 27.06
C ALA A 676 -29.32 -17.89 28.59
N ARG A 677 -28.18 -17.89 29.30
CA ARG A 677 -28.11 -17.78 30.76
C ARG A 677 -28.65 -16.44 31.27
N GLU A 678 -28.27 -15.33 30.66
CA GLU A 678 -28.81 -14.01 31.04
C GLU A 678 -30.28 -13.84 30.62
N GLN A 679 -30.72 -14.44 29.50
CA GLN A 679 -32.13 -14.45 29.11
C GLN A 679 -33.00 -15.27 30.09
N ALA A 680 -32.58 -16.49 30.43
CA ALA A 680 -33.26 -17.34 31.40
C ALA A 680 -33.29 -16.69 32.80
N LYS A 681 -32.19 -16.05 33.21
CA LYS A 681 -32.14 -15.25 34.45
C LYS A 681 -33.16 -14.11 34.44
N ARG A 682 -33.26 -13.33 33.36
CA ARG A 682 -34.27 -12.25 33.24
C ARG A 682 -35.71 -12.79 33.27
N ALA A 683 -35.96 -13.94 32.67
CA ALA A 683 -37.27 -14.60 32.74
C ALA A 683 -37.60 -15.02 34.19
N LEU A 684 -36.66 -15.61 34.93
CA LEU A 684 -36.81 -15.92 36.36
C LEU A 684 -37.00 -14.66 37.22
N GLU A 685 -36.26 -13.58 36.95
CA GLU A 685 -36.44 -12.27 37.60
C GLU A 685 -37.79 -11.61 37.29
N ALA A 686 -38.43 -11.98 36.17
CA ALA A 686 -39.80 -11.59 35.81
C ALA A 686 -40.87 -12.59 36.32
N ASN A 687 -40.48 -13.57 37.15
CA ASN A 687 -41.30 -14.68 37.64
C ASN A 687 -41.85 -15.63 36.55
N ASP A 688 -41.31 -15.56 35.32
CA ASP A 688 -41.63 -16.47 34.22
C ASP A 688 -40.67 -17.66 34.18
N SER A 689 -40.95 -18.63 35.06
CA SER A 689 -40.18 -19.87 35.14
C SER A 689 -40.34 -20.78 33.90
N GLN A 690 -41.46 -20.67 33.16
CA GLN A 690 -41.70 -21.52 31.99
C GLN A 690 -40.82 -21.07 30.82
N THR A 691 -40.77 -19.77 30.52
CA THR A 691 -39.88 -19.22 29.50
C THR A 691 -38.42 -19.45 29.86
N ALA A 692 -38.04 -19.33 31.14
CA ALA A 692 -36.69 -19.64 31.59
C ALA A 692 -36.27 -21.08 31.30
N MET A 693 -37.11 -22.07 31.62
CA MET A 693 -36.82 -23.48 31.32
C MET A 693 -36.82 -23.75 29.81
N ASN A 694 -37.75 -23.17 29.04
CA ASN A 694 -37.76 -23.31 27.59
C ASN A 694 -36.46 -22.78 26.94
N ILE A 695 -35.89 -21.69 27.45
CA ILE A 695 -34.58 -21.16 27.01
C ILE A 695 -33.44 -22.13 27.36
N ILE A 696 -33.45 -22.66 28.59
CA ILE A 696 -32.43 -23.62 29.08
C ILE A 696 -32.44 -24.91 28.26
N ASP A 697 -33.61 -25.51 28.04
CA ASP A 697 -33.76 -26.78 27.32
C ASP A 697 -33.47 -26.64 25.83
N SER A 698 -33.95 -25.56 25.20
CA SER A 698 -33.64 -25.28 23.79
C SER A 698 -32.15 -25.01 23.57
N TRP A 699 -31.49 -24.28 24.48
CA TRP A 699 -30.04 -24.09 24.43
C TRP A 699 -29.28 -25.41 24.63
N ASN A 700 -29.63 -26.22 25.62
CA ASN A 700 -28.99 -27.52 25.85
C ASN A 700 -29.12 -28.43 24.61
N ALA A 701 -30.31 -28.49 24.00
CA ALA A 701 -30.55 -29.25 22.77
C ALA A 701 -29.80 -28.69 21.54
N GLN A 702 -29.46 -27.39 21.53
CA GLN A 702 -28.60 -26.79 20.51
C GLN A 702 -27.13 -27.13 20.77
N ALA A 703 -26.62 -26.92 21.99
CA ALA A 703 -25.24 -27.19 22.36
C ALA A 703 -24.84 -28.66 22.13
N GLU A 704 -25.71 -29.63 22.47
CA GLU A 704 -25.48 -31.05 22.22
C GLU A 704 -25.36 -31.42 20.72
N LYS A 705 -25.90 -30.59 19.82
CA LYS A 705 -25.69 -30.75 18.37
C LYS A 705 -24.36 -30.20 17.88
N LEU A 706 -23.80 -29.18 18.56
CA LEU A 706 -22.54 -28.53 18.18
C LEU A 706 -21.31 -29.25 18.76
N LEU A 707 -21.44 -29.87 19.93
CA LEU A 707 -20.33 -30.55 20.61
C LEU A 707 -19.61 -31.62 19.76
N PRO A 708 -20.27 -32.44 18.93
CA PRO A 708 -19.59 -33.40 18.04
C PRO A 708 -18.63 -32.75 17.04
N ASP A 709 -18.93 -31.54 16.56
CA ASP A 709 -18.09 -30.80 15.62
C ASP A 709 -16.93 -30.06 16.31
N ILE A 710 -17.03 -29.87 17.63
CA ILE A 710 -16.04 -29.14 18.44
C ILE A 710 -15.04 -30.11 19.10
N LEU A 711 -15.54 -31.09 19.85
CA LEU A 711 -14.77 -31.88 20.80
C LEU A 711 -13.60 -32.67 20.20
N PRO A 712 -13.69 -33.30 19.01
CA PRO A 712 -12.58 -34.06 18.43
C PRO A 712 -11.36 -33.19 18.12
N TYR A 713 -11.58 -31.96 17.65
CA TYR A 713 -10.50 -31.02 17.34
C TYR A 713 -9.95 -30.37 18.61
N LEU A 714 -10.83 -30.01 19.56
CA LEU A 714 -10.41 -29.49 20.86
C LEU A 714 -9.52 -30.48 21.60
N ALA A 715 -9.87 -31.78 21.60
CA ALA A 715 -9.11 -32.81 22.30
C ALA A 715 -7.70 -33.05 21.73
N GLN A 716 -7.43 -32.62 20.49
CA GLN A 716 -6.09 -32.67 19.90
C GLN A 716 -5.21 -31.49 20.37
N ASP A 717 -5.82 -30.33 20.60
CA ASP A 717 -5.12 -29.07 20.92
C ASP A 717 -5.04 -28.80 22.44
N ASP A 718 -6.13 -29.03 23.19
CA ASP A 718 -6.20 -28.99 24.65
C ASP A 718 -7.18 -30.07 25.19
N PRO A 719 -6.67 -31.25 25.59
CA PRO A 719 -7.48 -32.34 26.15
C PRO A 719 -8.25 -31.96 27.43
N GLN A 720 -7.71 -31.05 28.26
CA GLN A 720 -8.35 -30.66 29.52
C GLN A 720 -9.53 -29.72 29.28
N GLU A 721 -9.37 -28.80 28.32
CA GLU A 721 -10.46 -27.94 27.87
C GLU A 721 -11.58 -28.77 27.23
N ALA A 722 -11.23 -29.70 26.33
CA ALA A 722 -12.19 -30.61 25.69
C ALA A 722 -13.04 -31.39 26.73
N GLN A 723 -12.39 -31.93 27.76
CA GLN A 723 -13.07 -32.67 28.83
C GLN A 723 -14.06 -31.79 29.64
N ARG A 724 -13.75 -30.49 29.81
CA ARG A 724 -14.59 -29.56 30.58
C ARG A 724 -15.65 -28.87 29.72
N LEU A 725 -15.44 -28.73 28.41
CA LEU A 725 -16.25 -27.88 27.53
C LEU A 725 -17.76 -28.18 27.69
N ARG A 726 -18.18 -29.44 27.57
CA ARG A 726 -19.58 -29.86 27.67
C ARG A 726 -20.26 -29.32 28.94
N SER A 727 -19.59 -29.43 30.08
CA SER A 727 -20.10 -28.91 31.37
C SER A 727 -20.08 -27.38 31.49
N SER A 728 -19.30 -26.69 30.65
CA SER A 728 -19.19 -25.22 30.66
C SER A 728 -20.15 -24.52 29.69
N VAL A 729 -20.73 -25.25 28.73
CA VAL A 729 -21.65 -24.71 27.71
C VAL A 729 -23.05 -25.31 27.74
N THR A 730 -23.35 -26.19 28.69
CA THR A 730 -24.68 -26.74 28.95
C THR A 730 -25.10 -26.41 30.37
N PHE A 731 -26.39 -26.17 30.59
CA PHE A 731 -26.94 -25.98 31.93
C PHE A 731 -27.01 -27.32 32.65
N GLN A 732 -26.20 -27.49 33.69
CA GLN A 732 -26.32 -28.59 34.63
C GLN A 732 -27.37 -28.22 35.70
N MET A 733 -27.92 -29.23 36.39
CA MET A 733 -28.90 -29.00 37.48
C MET A 733 -28.41 -27.99 38.53
N GLN A 734 -27.10 -28.01 38.83
CA GLN A 734 -26.48 -27.07 39.77
C GLN A 734 -26.43 -25.62 39.25
N ASP A 735 -26.43 -25.40 37.93
CA ASP A 735 -26.49 -24.06 37.33
C ASP A 735 -27.91 -23.50 37.40
N ILE A 736 -28.90 -24.34 37.10
CA ILE A 736 -30.32 -23.99 37.19
C ILE A 736 -30.68 -23.57 38.62
N LEU A 737 -30.27 -24.36 39.63
CA LEU A 737 -30.47 -24.03 41.04
C LEU A 737 -29.77 -22.72 41.45
N ARG A 738 -28.56 -22.46 40.93
CA ARG A 738 -27.84 -21.19 41.17
C ARG A 738 -28.54 -19.99 40.53
N LEU A 739 -29.10 -20.15 39.33
CA LEU A 739 -29.86 -19.12 38.64
C LEU A 739 -31.17 -18.80 39.36
N GLN A 740 -31.95 -19.81 39.75
CA GLN A 740 -33.16 -19.66 40.55
C GLN A 740 -32.89 -18.94 41.87
N LYS A 741 -31.84 -19.35 42.61
CA LYS A 741 -31.44 -18.67 43.84
C LYS A 741 -31.01 -17.21 43.61
N SER A 742 -30.31 -16.93 42.52
CA SER A 742 -29.91 -15.55 42.16
C SER A 742 -31.12 -14.67 41.83
N ALA A 743 -32.11 -15.18 41.11
CA ALA A 743 -33.33 -14.45 40.77
C ALA A 743 -34.21 -14.21 42.01
N TYR A 744 -34.38 -15.25 42.85
CA TYR A 744 -35.12 -15.14 44.11
C TYR A 744 -34.52 -14.10 45.07
N ASN A 745 -33.19 -14.09 45.23
CA ASN A 745 -32.52 -13.09 46.06
C ASN A 745 -32.79 -11.66 45.56
N LYS A 746 -32.74 -11.43 44.25
CA LYS A 746 -33.01 -10.12 43.65
C LYS A 746 -34.47 -9.69 43.80
N LEU A 747 -35.42 -10.60 43.57
CA LEU A 747 -36.84 -10.37 43.84
C LEU A 747 -37.06 -9.95 45.29
N SER A 748 -36.44 -10.63 46.25
CA SER A 748 -36.50 -10.26 47.67
C SER A 748 -35.83 -8.91 47.99
N GLU A 749 -34.77 -8.52 47.29
CA GLU A 749 -34.17 -7.18 47.41
C GLU A 749 -35.05 -6.08 46.84
N ASP A 750 -35.71 -6.32 45.70
CA ASP A 750 -36.61 -5.35 45.07
C ASP A 750 -37.95 -5.23 45.83
N GLU A 751 -38.46 -6.32 46.43
CA GLU A 751 -39.54 -6.28 47.43
C GLU A 751 -39.17 -5.46 48.67
N LYS A 752 -37.94 -5.62 49.19
CA LYS A 752 -37.42 -4.81 50.31
C LYS A 752 -37.30 -3.33 49.95
N LYS A 753 -36.79 -2.99 48.76
CA LYS A 753 -36.74 -1.60 48.29
C LYS A 753 -38.14 -1.00 48.10
N ASN A 754 -39.10 -1.78 47.60
CA ASN A 754 -40.48 -1.32 47.45
C ASN A 754 -41.15 -1.09 48.81
N THR A 755 -40.86 -1.92 49.82
CA THR A 755 -41.39 -1.74 51.18
C THR A 755 -40.68 -0.65 51.99
N GLU A 756 -39.38 -0.44 51.81
CA GLU A 756 -38.64 0.71 52.38
C GLU A 756 -39.02 2.04 51.69
N GLY A 757 -39.21 2.03 50.37
CA GLY A 757 -39.67 3.18 49.59
C GLY A 757 -41.11 3.60 49.92
N ALA A 758 -41.99 2.64 50.24
CA ALA A 758 -43.35 2.92 50.72
C ALA A 758 -43.38 3.67 52.08
N ASN A 759 -42.33 3.53 52.90
CA ASN A 759 -42.23 4.20 54.21
C ASN A 759 -41.56 5.58 54.17
N ASN A 760 -41.06 6.05 53.02
CA ASN A 760 -40.45 7.38 52.88
C ASN A 760 -40.97 8.12 51.65
N SER A 761 -42.13 8.76 51.78
CA SER A 761 -42.67 9.71 50.80
C SER A 761 -42.55 11.17 51.26
N PRO A 762 -41.69 12.00 50.64
CA PRO A 762 -41.83 13.46 50.65
C PRO A 762 -42.74 13.93 49.51
N ALA A 763 -43.46 15.04 49.71
CA ALA A 763 -44.51 15.47 48.80
C ALA A 763 -44.01 16.15 47.50
N THR A 764 -44.53 15.65 46.37
CA THR A 764 -44.87 16.34 45.10
C THR A 764 -43.96 17.44 44.53
N MET A 765 -43.32 17.11 43.41
CA MET A 765 -43.45 17.82 42.13
C MET A 765 -43.51 16.74 41.03
N GLY A 766 -44.35 16.79 39.99
CA GLY A 766 -45.18 17.89 39.51
C GLY A 766 -45.24 17.89 37.98
N ARG A 767 -45.75 16.80 37.37
CA ARG A 767 -45.99 16.59 35.91
C ARG A 767 -44.81 16.88 34.95
N MET A 768 -44.34 15.83 34.25
CA MET A 768 -44.10 15.94 32.80
C MET A 768 -44.06 14.54 32.13
N PHE A 769 -44.54 14.51 30.87
CA PHE A 769 -44.60 13.37 29.93
C PHE A 769 -45.60 12.23 30.21
N PRO A 770 -46.75 12.21 29.49
CA PRO A 770 -47.58 11.02 29.34
C PRO A 770 -47.01 10.08 28.25
N SER A 771 -47.25 8.78 28.44
CA SER A 771 -46.95 7.72 27.47
C SER A 771 -47.75 7.86 26.17
N ARG A 772 -47.07 7.93 25.02
CA ARG A 772 -47.63 7.64 23.68
C ARG A 772 -46.59 7.01 22.76
N GLU A 773 -47.07 6.15 21.87
CA GLU A 773 -46.31 5.53 20.79
C GLU A 773 -45.83 6.57 19.77
N ILE A 774 -44.60 6.41 19.27
CA ILE A 774 -44.02 7.30 18.27
C ILE A 774 -44.47 6.82 16.87
N GLN A 775 -45.40 7.55 16.26
CA GLN A 775 -45.69 7.43 14.82
C GLN A 775 -44.73 8.30 13.99
N GLY A 776 -44.64 8.00 12.69
CA GLY A 776 -43.58 8.48 11.77
C GLY A 776 -43.51 9.99 11.44
N SER A 777 -44.05 10.88 12.26
CA SER A 777 -43.96 12.35 12.09
C SER A 777 -42.71 12.98 12.72
N ASP A 778 -42.10 12.35 13.74
CA ASP A 778 -41.05 12.99 14.57
C ASP A 778 -39.70 13.17 13.85
N LEU A 779 -39.50 12.47 12.73
CA LEU A 779 -38.28 12.57 11.90
C LEU A 779 -38.09 13.93 11.18
N ARG A 780 -39.06 14.84 11.22
CA ARG A 780 -38.92 16.19 10.62
C ARG A 780 -38.43 17.28 11.59
N GLN A 781 -38.61 17.15 12.90
CA GLN A 781 -38.12 18.17 13.86
C GLN A 781 -36.66 17.97 14.29
N MET A 782 -36.14 16.73 14.33
CA MET A 782 -34.71 16.50 14.62
C MET A 782 -33.75 17.00 13.52
N ARG A 783 -34.24 17.44 12.35
CA ARG A 783 -33.42 17.99 11.26
C ARG A 783 -33.15 19.50 11.34
N GLN A 784 -33.61 20.22 12.38
CA GLN A 784 -33.32 21.64 12.56
C GLN A 784 -32.39 21.97 13.74
N THR A 785 -32.11 21.02 14.63
CA THR A 785 -31.15 21.17 15.74
C THR A 785 -29.74 20.63 15.43
N ALA A 786 -29.50 20.18 14.20
CA ALA A 786 -28.17 19.94 13.65
C ALA A 786 -27.87 20.97 12.54
N ARG A 787 -27.47 22.17 12.96
CA ARG A 787 -26.89 23.25 12.15
C ARG A 787 -25.76 23.93 12.93
#